data_AF-A0A971BWU7-F1
#
_entry.id   AF-A0A971BWU7-F1
#
_cell.length_a   1.000
_cell.length_b   1.000
_cell.length_c   1.000
_cell.angle_alpha   90.00
_cell.angle_beta   90.00
_cell.angle_gamma   90.00
#
_symmetry.space_group_name_H-M   'P 1'
#
loop_
_entity.id
_entity.type
_entity.pdbx_description
1 polymer ?
#
loop_
_entity_poly.entity_id
_entity_poly.type
_entity_poly.pdbx_seq_one_letter_code
_entity_poly.pdbx_strand_id
1 'polypeptide(L)'
;MIGIGIDTGGTYTDAVAYDFDTGKIIGKGKSPTTRDDLSRGIRDALRTLPEHCLREAASVSVSTTLATNACVENKGGRAKLVLMGATRDLLKQINAEKKYGLKPDNVLCLENHDSFDGSVRDDPDWDAVIGANDAWFREADALSIAALYSVYNGANNEKNAKQALSEHYRVPIIMAHELAAEKNVMERGATALLNARLLPVMQNFIESVEDAIAGEGISAAPASIRSDGSLMSNALALQRPVDTILSGPAASILGGSILASEPECVIVDMGGTTTDISLVKGGAPKMADAGIRIGGWRTQIKGVYINTCALGGDSAVHLNEGTLTLSPRRVIPYCMAASMWPGVREELRRLAESSYPYSNEFHEILILLREPEDSEKFSQSERALCRALRNGPRMIRFLTQQDGVEKYSLNTERLEAEGIIIRSGLTPTDIMHISGDFTAYDTEASRLAAEYYMRCMHLSNLERFCSDVYDLVSYKLYLSILTVVLDDQYPGVFANGLDPQMSAIANDFWQRKDRGLFDRLGLRRRPALVGIGAPTHIFLQSVADVLGARCVIPEHAEVANALGAVAASVNVHIKVEIHPVITYGVIESYTVHAPHGVLQYKYLKDAFGAAKKAAEEEAEAEARRRGALGELSITSTASSRDLRSGTGSGVQVDICAEAWATNRFGSMINA
;
A
#
# COMPACT_ATOMS: atom_id res chain seq x y z
N MET A 1 -30.27 4.31 -2.74
CA MET A 1 -29.74 3.01 -3.22
C MET A 1 -28.75 2.53 -2.19
N ILE A 2 -28.81 1.27 -1.75
CA ILE A 2 -27.90 0.75 -0.72
C ILE A 2 -26.68 0.08 -1.38
N GLY A 3 -25.48 0.44 -0.93
CA GLY A 3 -24.25 -0.28 -1.24
C GLY A 3 -23.59 -0.82 0.02
N ILE A 4 -22.83 -1.90 -0.13
CA ILE A 4 -22.00 -2.49 0.93
C ILE A 4 -20.53 -2.34 0.59
N GLY A 5 -19.78 -1.76 1.51
CA GLY A 5 -18.32 -1.66 1.44
C GLY A 5 -17.68 -2.61 2.43
N ILE A 6 -16.63 -3.30 2.02
CA ILE A 6 -15.90 -4.24 2.87
C ILE A 6 -14.41 -3.93 2.75
N ASP A 7 -13.71 -3.78 3.87
CA ASP A 7 -12.24 -3.75 3.88
C ASP A 7 -11.71 -4.93 4.69
N THR A 8 -10.93 -5.79 4.06
CA THR A 8 -10.24 -6.88 4.74
C THR A 8 -8.81 -6.46 5.09
N GLY A 9 -8.64 -5.95 6.31
CA GLY A 9 -7.36 -5.59 6.89
C GLY A 9 -6.62 -6.80 7.49
N GLY A 10 -5.38 -6.56 7.95
CA GLY A 10 -4.54 -7.59 8.56
C GLY A 10 -4.97 -8.05 9.96
N THR A 11 -5.84 -7.28 10.64
CA THR A 11 -6.31 -7.50 12.01
C THR A 11 -7.83 -7.58 12.10
N TYR A 12 -8.54 -6.65 11.46
CA TYR A 12 -10.00 -6.59 11.42
C TYR A 12 -10.50 -6.51 9.99
N THR A 13 -11.70 -7.03 9.79
CA THR A 13 -12.53 -6.85 8.60
C THR A 13 -13.64 -5.87 8.96
N ASP A 14 -13.71 -4.77 8.22
CA ASP A 14 -14.69 -3.71 8.41
C ASP A 14 -15.77 -3.80 7.31
N ALA A 15 -17.02 -3.53 7.66
CA ALA A 15 -18.14 -3.51 6.74
C ALA A 15 -18.99 -2.25 6.95
N VAL A 16 -19.49 -1.65 5.88
CA VAL A 16 -20.35 -0.46 5.91
C VAL A 16 -21.53 -0.66 4.98
N ALA A 17 -22.73 -0.35 5.46
CA ALA A 17 -23.89 -0.15 4.61
C ALA A 17 -24.07 1.37 4.38
N TYR A 18 -24.04 1.78 3.11
CA TYR A 18 -24.11 3.17 2.70
C TYR A 18 -25.35 3.40 1.83
N ASP A 19 -26.12 4.43 2.16
CA ASP A 19 -27.24 4.87 1.33
C ASP A 19 -26.80 6.03 0.44
N PHE A 20 -26.68 5.77 -0.86
CA PHE A 20 -26.30 6.75 -1.87
C PHE A 20 -27.33 7.86 -2.06
N ASP A 21 -28.61 7.66 -1.68
CA ASP A 21 -29.63 8.69 -1.89
C ASP A 21 -29.54 9.77 -0.81
N THR A 22 -29.27 9.36 0.43
CA THR A 22 -29.11 10.28 1.57
C THR A 22 -27.67 10.67 1.85
N GLY A 23 -26.70 9.95 1.28
CA GLY A 23 -25.27 10.14 1.50
C GLY A 23 -24.81 9.69 2.89
N LYS A 24 -25.52 8.76 3.54
CA LYS A 24 -25.30 8.40 4.94
C LYS A 24 -24.87 6.95 5.13
N ILE A 25 -24.05 6.73 6.16
CA ILE A 25 -23.79 5.40 6.70
C ILE A 25 -25.03 4.97 7.50
N ILE A 26 -25.63 3.85 7.12
CA ILE A 26 -26.85 3.29 7.74
C ILE A 26 -26.59 1.97 8.49
N GLY A 27 -25.35 1.46 8.41
CA GLY A 27 -24.90 0.31 9.18
C GLY A 27 -23.38 0.21 9.20
N LYS A 28 -22.83 -0.27 10.30
CA LYS A 28 -21.39 -0.54 10.47
C LYS A 28 -21.20 -1.92 11.05
N GLY A 29 -20.20 -2.62 10.56
CA GLY A 29 -19.83 -3.94 11.01
C GLY A 29 -18.34 -4.11 11.15
N LYS A 30 -17.93 -4.94 12.11
CA LYS A 30 -16.52 -5.21 12.39
C LYS A 30 -16.38 -6.62 12.95
N SER A 31 -15.42 -7.37 12.41
CA SER A 31 -15.05 -8.68 12.91
C SER A 31 -13.53 -8.87 12.86
N PRO A 32 -12.92 -9.66 13.76
CA PRO A 32 -11.53 -10.05 13.60
C PRO A 32 -11.28 -10.76 12.25
N THR A 33 -10.21 -10.39 11.55
CA THR A 33 -9.84 -11.05 10.29
C THR A 33 -9.42 -12.49 10.58
N THR A 34 -10.14 -13.44 9.99
CA THR A 34 -9.78 -14.87 10.08
C THR A 34 -8.88 -15.23 8.90
N ARG A 35 -7.55 -15.30 9.13
CA ARG A 35 -6.58 -15.55 8.04
C ARG A 35 -6.70 -16.94 7.40
N ASP A 36 -7.06 -17.94 8.19
CA ASP A 36 -7.20 -19.33 7.71
C ASP A 36 -8.55 -19.60 7.01
N ASP A 37 -9.50 -18.66 7.11
CA ASP A 37 -10.84 -18.69 6.51
C ASP A 37 -11.37 -17.26 6.41
N LEU A 38 -10.93 -16.55 5.36
CA LEU A 38 -11.31 -15.15 5.13
C LEU A 38 -12.82 -15.00 4.97
N SER A 39 -13.47 -16.01 4.39
CA SER A 39 -14.92 -16.04 4.18
C SER A 39 -15.68 -15.94 5.50
N ARG A 40 -15.22 -16.63 6.56
CA ARG A 40 -15.80 -16.49 7.90
C ARG A 40 -15.66 -15.06 8.44
N GLY A 41 -14.47 -14.47 8.36
CA GLY A 41 -14.23 -13.11 8.85
C GLY A 41 -15.15 -12.08 8.17
N ILE A 42 -15.34 -12.22 6.85
CA ILE A 42 -16.23 -11.36 6.06
C ILE A 42 -17.70 -11.58 6.46
N ARG A 43 -18.17 -12.83 6.55
CA ARG A 43 -19.55 -13.14 6.98
C ARG A 43 -19.85 -12.57 8.37
N ASP A 44 -18.92 -12.74 9.31
CA ASP A 44 -19.09 -12.24 10.67
C ASP A 44 -19.20 -10.71 10.69
N ALA A 45 -18.44 -10.00 9.85
CA ALA A 45 -18.59 -8.55 9.70
C ALA A 45 -19.94 -8.19 9.06
N LEU A 46 -20.35 -8.88 7.99
CA LEU A 46 -21.63 -8.62 7.31
C LEU A 46 -22.85 -8.85 8.21
N ARG A 47 -22.84 -9.89 9.05
CA ARG A 47 -23.93 -10.22 9.99
C ARG A 47 -24.22 -9.16 11.04
N THR A 48 -23.26 -8.27 11.27
CA THR A 48 -23.46 -7.14 12.18
C THR A 48 -24.17 -5.95 11.52
N LEU A 49 -24.32 -5.96 10.20
CA LEU A 49 -25.14 -4.99 9.47
C LEU A 49 -26.64 -5.31 9.59
N PRO A 50 -27.53 -4.31 9.44
CA PRO A 50 -28.97 -4.56 9.41
C PRO A 50 -29.36 -5.49 8.25
N GLU A 51 -30.17 -6.51 8.53
CA GLU A 51 -30.56 -7.55 7.55
C GLU A 51 -31.17 -6.98 6.25
N HIS A 52 -31.97 -5.91 6.36
CA HIS A 52 -32.54 -5.25 5.18
C HIS A 52 -31.47 -4.66 4.25
N CYS A 53 -30.36 -4.18 4.79
CA CYS A 53 -29.24 -3.65 3.99
C CYS A 53 -28.59 -4.76 3.15
N LEU A 54 -28.47 -5.98 3.70
CA LEU A 54 -27.90 -7.12 2.99
C LEU A 54 -28.79 -7.55 1.81
N ARG A 55 -30.10 -7.65 2.04
CA ARG A 55 -31.08 -8.06 1.02
C ARG A 55 -31.25 -7.03 -0.10
N GLU A 56 -31.19 -5.74 0.23
CA GLU A 56 -31.45 -4.64 -0.70
C GLU A 56 -30.16 -4.03 -1.30
N ALA A 57 -28.99 -4.60 -0.97
CA ALA A 57 -27.72 -4.13 -1.51
C ALA A 57 -27.70 -4.21 -3.04
N ALA A 58 -27.59 -3.05 -3.68
CA ALA A 58 -27.48 -2.90 -5.13
C ALA A 58 -26.03 -2.99 -5.62
N SER A 59 -25.05 -2.79 -4.72
CA SER A 59 -23.64 -2.91 -5.01
C SER A 59 -22.87 -3.48 -3.81
N VAL A 60 -21.81 -4.22 -4.10
CA VAL A 60 -20.81 -4.62 -3.10
C VAL A 60 -19.44 -4.28 -3.64
N SER A 61 -18.57 -3.69 -2.82
CA SER A 61 -17.21 -3.39 -3.20
C SER A 61 -16.24 -3.70 -2.07
N VAL A 62 -15.10 -4.27 -2.43
CA VAL A 62 -14.12 -4.81 -1.49
C VAL A 62 -12.74 -4.20 -1.70
N SER A 63 -12.09 -3.81 -0.61
CA SER A 63 -10.67 -3.47 -0.55
C SER A 63 -9.93 -4.49 0.32
N THR A 64 -8.63 -4.66 0.06
CA THR A 64 -7.82 -5.63 0.80
C THR A 64 -6.36 -5.20 0.95
N THR A 65 -5.77 -5.62 2.06
CA THR A 65 -4.32 -5.47 2.29
C THR A 65 -3.54 -6.73 1.91
N LEU A 66 -4.21 -7.81 1.48
CA LEU A 66 -3.56 -9.10 1.21
C LEU A 66 -2.50 -9.02 0.10
N ALA A 67 -2.79 -8.35 -1.02
CA ALA A 67 -1.83 -8.18 -2.10
C ALA A 67 -0.59 -7.40 -1.62
N THR A 68 -0.80 -6.27 -0.94
CA THR A 68 0.27 -5.45 -0.35
C THR A 68 1.13 -6.26 0.62
N ASN A 69 0.51 -7.01 1.54
CA ASN A 69 1.21 -7.83 2.52
C ASN A 69 1.99 -8.96 1.84
N ALA A 70 1.42 -9.61 0.81
CA ALA A 70 2.13 -10.63 0.05
C ALA A 70 3.37 -10.07 -0.65
N CYS A 71 3.32 -8.84 -1.17
CA CYS A 71 4.49 -8.16 -1.75
C CYS A 71 5.59 -7.90 -0.70
N VAL A 72 5.21 -7.38 0.47
CA VAL A 72 6.16 -7.01 1.54
C VAL A 72 6.77 -8.24 2.21
N GLU A 73 5.95 -9.24 2.51
CA GLU A 73 6.36 -10.50 3.15
C GLU A 73 7.00 -11.48 2.15
N ASN A 74 7.13 -11.09 0.88
CA ASN A 74 7.62 -11.92 -0.21
C ASN A 74 6.89 -13.28 -0.28
N LYS A 75 5.56 -13.28 -0.16
CA LYS A 75 4.67 -14.45 -0.31
C LYS A 75 3.99 -14.45 -1.69
N GLY A 76 3.36 -15.57 -2.06
CA GLY A 76 2.67 -15.75 -3.34
C GLY A 76 3.18 -16.97 -4.12
N GLY A 77 2.68 -17.14 -5.33
CA GLY A 77 3.01 -18.26 -6.22
C GLY A 77 4.45 -18.24 -6.74
N ARG A 78 4.93 -19.39 -7.20
CA ARG A 78 6.22 -19.54 -7.89
C ARG A 78 6.11 -18.95 -9.29
N ALA A 79 6.27 -17.64 -9.40
CA ALA A 79 6.25 -16.95 -10.68
C ALA A 79 7.64 -16.87 -11.31
N LYS A 80 7.69 -16.95 -12.64
CA LYS A 80 8.92 -16.83 -13.41
C LYS A 80 8.78 -15.83 -14.57
N LEU A 81 9.87 -15.17 -14.94
CA LEU A 81 9.90 -14.11 -15.96
C LEU A 81 10.82 -14.48 -17.11
N VAL A 82 10.29 -14.46 -18.33
CA VAL A 82 11.08 -14.40 -19.57
C VAL A 82 11.30 -12.93 -19.92
N LEU A 83 12.55 -12.47 -19.83
CA LEU A 83 12.94 -11.09 -20.07
C LEU A 83 13.76 -11.01 -21.36
N MET A 84 13.16 -10.50 -22.43
CA MET A 84 13.79 -10.36 -23.73
C MET A 84 14.43 -8.97 -23.87
N GLY A 85 15.72 -8.92 -24.19
CA GLY A 85 16.47 -7.68 -24.39
C GLY A 85 17.24 -7.22 -23.16
N ALA A 86 17.51 -8.16 -22.24
CA ALA A 86 18.40 -7.98 -21.11
C ALA A 86 19.32 -9.19 -20.98
N THR A 87 20.46 -9.04 -20.31
CA THR A 87 21.38 -10.14 -20.00
C THR A 87 21.46 -10.37 -18.49
N ARG A 88 21.89 -11.56 -18.07
CA ARG A 88 22.12 -11.86 -16.65
C ARG A 88 23.18 -10.93 -16.04
N ASP A 89 24.20 -10.56 -16.81
CA ASP A 89 25.24 -9.64 -16.35
C ASP A 89 24.70 -8.23 -16.14
N LEU A 90 23.78 -7.77 -17.02
CA LEU A 90 23.09 -6.49 -16.81
C LEU A 90 22.28 -6.48 -15.51
N LEU A 91 21.52 -7.56 -15.23
CA LEU A 91 20.75 -7.66 -13.98
C LEU A 91 21.64 -7.56 -12.74
N LYS A 92 22.82 -8.19 -12.77
CA LYS A 92 23.81 -8.09 -11.69
C LYS A 92 24.38 -6.68 -11.57
N GLN A 93 24.79 -6.07 -12.69
CA GLN A 93 25.41 -4.74 -12.71
C GLN A 93 24.51 -3.66 -12.11
N ILE A 94 23.20 -3.72 -12.38
CA ILE A 94 22.23 -2.74 -11.87
C ILE A 94 21.58 -3.15 -10.54
N ASN A 95 22.00 -4.28 -9.97
CA ASN A 95 21.42 -4.88 -8.77
C ASN A 95 19.89 -5.02 -8.88
N ALA A 96 19.43 -5.67 -9.96
CA ALA A 96 18.02 -5.72 -10.32
C ALA A 96 17.13 -6.40 -9.27
N GLU A 97 17.67 -7.35 -8.50
CA GLU A 97 16.98 -7.93 -7.35
C GLU A 97 16.60 -6.86 -6.33
N LYS A 98 17.58 -6.04 -5.90
CA LYS A 98 17.33 -4.98 -4.90
C LYS A 98 16.52 -3.82 -5.48
N LYS A 99 16.70 -3.49 -6.76
CA LYS A 99 16.10 -2.29 -7.37
C LYS A 99 14.69 -2.53 -7.91
N TYR A 100 14.38 -3.74 -8.36
CA TYR A 100 13.13 -4.08 -9.04
C TYR A 100 12.46 -5.36 -8.53
N GLY A 101 13.07 -6.11 -7.60
CA GLY A 101 12.55 -7.41 -7.14
C GLY A 101 12.88 -8.58 -8.08
N LEU A 102 13.69 -8.33 -9.12
CA LEU A 102 14.03 -9.30 -10.16
C LEU A 102 15.17 -10.21 -9.71
N LYS A 103 14.83 -11.28 -8.98
CA LYS A 103 15.77 -12.32 -8.55
C LYS A 103 16.29 -13.13 -9.74
N PRO A 104 17.62 -13.28 -9.93
CA PRO A 104 18.19 -13.98 -11.10
C PRO A 104 17.63 -15.39 -11.34
N ASP A 105 17.32 -16.14 -10.28
CA ASP A 105 16.79 -17.51 -10.40
C ASP A 105 15.36 -17.55 -10.95
N ASN A 106 14.61 -16.46 -10.83
CA ASN A 106 13.26 -16.32 -11.36
C ASN A 106 13.23 -15.64 -12.74
N VAL A 107 14.38 -15.27 -13.31
CA VAL A 107 14.46 -14.55 -14.58
C VAL A 107 15.29 -15.32 -15.61
N LEU A 108 14.65 -15.66 -16.73
CA LEU A 108 15.30 -16.14 -17.93
C LEU A 108 15.52 -14.95 -18.87
N CYS A 109 16.78 -14.56 -19.03
CA CYS A 109 17.18 -13.50 -19.96
C CYS A 109 17.35 -14.09 -21.36
N LEU A 110 16.67 -13.53 -22.35
CA LEU A 110 16.83 -13.84 -23.76
C LEU A 110 17.30 -12.60 -24.53
N GLU A 111 18.01 -12.80 -25.63
CA GLU A 111 18.28 -11.71 -26.57
C GLU A 111 16.97 -11.18 -27.17
N ASN A 112 16.97 -9.90 -27.54
CA ASN A 112 15.87 -9.28 -28.28
C ASN A 112 16.42 -8.74 -29.58
N HIS A 113 15.83 -9.17 -30.69
CA HIS A 113 16.30 -8.78 -32.02
C HIS A 113 15.51 -7.60 -32.60
N ASP A 114 14.61 -7.00 -31.82
CA ASP A 114 13.86 -5.82 -32.26
C ASP A 114 14.73 -4.57 -32.33
N SER A 115 14.39 -3.72 -33.30
CA SER A 115 14.96 -2.38 -33.45
C SER A 115 14.14 -1.33 -32.70
N PHE A 116 14.78 -0.20 -32.39
CA PHE A 116 14.14 0.95 -31.75
C PHE A 116 12.96 1.53 -32.56
N ASP A 117 12.94 1.33 -33.89
CA ASP A 117 11.85 1.75 -34.78
C ASP A 117 10.64 0.80 -34.78
N GLY A 118 10.67 -0.26 -33.97
CA GLY A 118 9.61 -1.26 -33.87
C GLY A 118 9.68 -2.38 -34.91
N SER A 119 10.70 -2.41 -35.77
CA SER A 119 10.91 -3.55 -36.68
C SER A 119 11.41 -4.79 -35.92
N VAL A 120 10.66 -5.89 -36.04
CA VAL A 120 11.05 -7.22 -35.54
C VAL A 120 11.98 -7.85 -36.56
N ARG A 121 13.18 -8.27 -36.14
CA ARG A 121 14.17 -8.87 -37.06
C ARG A 121 14.14 -10.39 -37.07
N ASP A 122 14.01 -11.03 -35.90
CA ASP A 122 13.93 -12.49 -35.77
C ASP A 122 13.36 -12.89 -34.39
N ASP A 123 12.63 -14.00 -34.34
CA ASP A 123 12.12 -14.60 -33.09
C ASP A 123 13.13 -15.60 -32.49
N PRO A 124 13.16 -15.82 -31.17
CA PRO A 124 13.95 -16.89 -30.58
C PRO A 124 13.54 -18.28 -31.09
N ASP A 125 14.50 -19.20 -31.17
CA ASP A 125 14.22 -20.63 -31.32
C ASP A 125 13.57 -21.17 -30.03
N TRP A 126 12.24 -21.15 -29.99
CA TRP A 126 11.46 -21.54 -28.82
C TRP A 126 11.61 -23.01 -28.46
N ASP A 127 11.80 -23.91 -29.43
CA ASP A 127 12.05 -25.33 -29.17
C ASP A 127 13.38 -25.51 -28.43
N ALA A 128 14.43 -24.79 -28.84
CA ALA A 128 15.71 -24.80 -28.15
C ALA A 128 15.62 -24.16 -26.75
N VAL A 129 14.92 -23.03 -26.61
CA VAL A 129 14.72 -22.34 -25.33
C VAL A 129 13.96 -23.25 -24.35
N ILE A 130 12.87 -23.88 -24.78
CA ILE A 130 12.06 -24.80 -23.99
C ILE A 130 12.89 -26.03 -23.62
N GLY A 131 13.57 -26.66 -24.60
CA GLY A 131 14.39 -27.84 -24.37
C GLY A 131 15.51 -27.61 -23.34
N ALA A 132 16.14 -26.43 -23.35
CA ALA A 132 17.19 -26.07 -22.40
C ALA A 132 16.68 -25.71 -20.99
N ASN A 133 15.40 -25.33 -20.86
CA ASN A 133 14.85 -24.75 -19.62
C ASN A 133 13.56 -25.45 -19.13
N ASP A 134 13.22 -26.64 -19.63
CA ASP A 134 11.93 -27.29 -19.35
C ASP A 134 11.65 -27.47 -17.86
N ALA A 135 12.64 -27.97 -17.10
CA ALA A 135 12.51 -28.12 -15.64
C ALA A 135 12.21 -26.76 -14.96
N TRP A 136 12.87 -25.69 -15.42
CA TRP A 136 12.63 -24.36 -14.90
C TRP A 136 11.21 -23.88 -15.21
N PHE A 137 10.70 -24.06 -16.42
CA PHE A 137 9.31 -23.68 -16.72
C PHE A 137 8.27 -24.49 -15.94
N ARG A 138 8.47 -25.80 -15.76
CA ARG A 138 7.53 -26.69 -15.05
C ARG A 138 7.40 -26.41 -13.54
N GLU A 139 8.40 -25.80 -12.94
CA GLU A 139 8.35 -25.37 -11.53
C GLU A 139 7.46 -24.15 -11.31
N ALA A 140 7.09 -23.42 -12.37
CA ALA A 140 6.31 -22.19 -12.25
C ALA A 140 4.83 -22.49 -12.01
N ASP A 141 4.22 -21.76 -11.08
CA ASP A 141 2.76 -21.69 -10.94
C ASP A 141 2.16 -20.69 -11.94
N ALA A 142 2.96 -19.73 -12.41
CA ALA A 142 2.62 -18.78 -13.47
C ALA A 142 3.89 -18.24 -14.16
N LEU A 143 3.78 -17.93 -15.45
CA LEU A 143 4.84 -17.35 -16.26
C LEU A 143 4.51 -15.90 -16.61
N SER A 144 5.54 -15.09 -16.78
CA SER A 144 5.44 -13.71 -17.22
C SER A 144 6.46 -13.42 -18.32
N ILE A 145 6.14 -12.51 -19.22
CA ILE A 145 6.95 -12.17 -20.38
C ILE A 145 7.06 -10.65 -20.48
N ALA A 146 8.29 -10.15 -20.61
CA ALA A 146 8.55 -8.75 -20.90
C ALA A 146 9.61 -8.63 -21.99
N ALA A 147 9.30 -7.90 -23.05
CA ALA A 147 10.25 -7.65 -24.14
C ALA A 147 10.56 -6.16 -24.27
N LEU A 148 11.83 -5.85 -24.52
CA LEU A 148 12.28 -4.52 -24.91
C LEU A 148 11.59 -4.13 -26.24
N TYR A 149 11.22 -2.86 -26.39
CA TYR A 149 10.52 -2.30 -27.57
C TYR A 149 9.11 -2.82 -27.87
N SER A 150 8.55 -3.72 -27.06
CA SER A 150 7.15 -4.18 -27.18
C SER A 150 6.11 -3.05 -27.28
N VAL A 151 6.35 -1.91 -26.61
CA VAL A 151 5.49 -0.72 -26.66
C VAL A 151 5.46 -0.03 -28.04
N TYR A 152 6.40 -0.33 -28.93
CA TYR A 152 6.51 0.28 -30.26
C TYR A 152 6.03 -0.65 -31.40
N ASN A 153 5.88 -1.95 -31.15
CA ASN A 153 5.60 -2.94 -32.19
C ASN A 153 4.33 -3.78 -31.93
N GLY A 154 3.41 -3.27 -31.10
CA GLY A 154 2.20 -4.01 -30.74
C GLY A 154 2.47 -5.27 -29.92
N ALA A 155 3.62 -5.32 -29.23
CA ALA A 155 4.09 -6.41 -28.38
C ALA A 155 4.17 -7.78 -29.06
N ASN A 156 4.56 -7.81 -30.34
CA ASN A 156 4.66 -9.04 -31.13
C ASN A 156 5.50 -10.11 -30.44
N ASN A 157 6.69 -9.77 -29.93
CA ASN A 157 7.56 -10.76 -29.28
C ASN A 157 6.94 -11.35 -28.02
N GLU A 158 6.21 -10.55 -27.24
CA GLU A 158 5.51 -11.07 -26.05
C GLU A 158 4.38 -12.02 -26.45
N LYS A 159 3.66 -11.72 -27.55
CA LYS A 159 2.60 -12.57 -28.10
C LYS A 159 3.15 -13.88 -28.66
N ASN A 160 4.24 -13.83 -29.42
CA ASN A 160 4.90 -15.01 -29.99
C ASN A 160 5.43 -15.92 -28.87
N ALA A 161 6.09 -15.33 -27.87
CA ALA A 161 6.51 -16.04 -26.66
C ALA A 161 5.34 -16.69 -25.93
N LYS A 162 4.23 -15.97 -25.74
CA LYS A 162 3.03 -16.51 -25.09
C LYS A 162 2.46 -17.68 -25.87
N GLN A 163 2.39 -17.58 -27.20
CA GLN A 163 1.91 -18.66 -28.06
C GLN A 163 2.76 -19.92 -27.89
N ALA A 164 4.07 -19.81 -28.08
CA ALA A 164 4.99 -20.95 -27.97
C ALA A 164 4.95 -21.60 -26.58
N LEU A 165 4.98 -20.80 -25.52
CA LEU A 165 4.92 -21.33 -24.14
C LEU A 165 3.56 -21.96 -23.81
N SER A 166 2.45 -21.45 -24.37
CA SER A 166 1.11 -21.98 -24.13
C SER A 166 0.87 -23.35 -24.77
N GLU A 167 1.66 -23.72 -25.79
CA GLU A 167 1.62 -25.05 -26.41
C GLU A 167 2.18 -26.13 -25.47
N HIS A 168 3.14 -25.77 -24.60
CA HIS A 168 3.86 -26.69 -23.71
C HIS A 168 3.41 -26.62 -22.25
N TYR A 169 2.99 -25.45 -21.76
CA TYR A 169 2.72 -25.20 -20.35
C TYR A 169 1.26 -24.79 -20.12
N ARG A 170 0.61 -25.40 -19.13
CA ARG A 170 -0.80 -25.15 -18.74
C ARG A 170 -0.89 -24.29 -17.47
N VAL A 171 -0.12 -23.21 -17.44
CA VAL A 171 -0.13 -22.22 -16.36
C VAL A 171 -0.47 -20.84 -16.92
N PRO A 172 -0.96 -19.88 -16.11
CA PRO A 172 -1.17 -18.52 -16.57
C PRO A 172 0.10 -17.92 -17.17
N ILE A 173 0.01 -17.31 -18.35
CA ILE A 173 1.12 -16.62 -19.03
C ILE A 173 0.74 -15.16 -19.25
N ILE A 174 1.46 -14.27 -18.57
CA ILE A 174 1.16 -12.84 -18.42
C ILE A 174 2.11 -12.04 -19.29
N MET A 175 1.59 -11.18 -20.15
CA MET A 175 2.42 -10.30 -20.97
C MET A 175 2.51 -8.92 -20.33
N ALA A 176 3.72 -8.38 -20.20
CA ALA A 176 3.94 -7.11 -19.53
C ALA A 176 3.24 -5.94 -20.23
N HIS A 177 3.03 -5.99 -21.55
CA HIS A 177 2.32 -4.94 -22.28
C HIS A 177 0.83 -4.85 -21.92
N GLU A 178 0.22 -5.96 -21.48
CA GLU A 178 -1.17 -5.94 -21.02
C GLU A 178 -1.27 -5.12 -19.73
N LEU A 179 -0.23 -5.13 -18.89
CA LEU A 179 -0.25 -4.49 -17.58
C LEU A 179 0.27 -3.05 -17.58
N ALA A 180 1.36 -2.78 -18.30
CA ALA A 180 2.07 -1.51 -18.27
C ALA A 180 2.56 -1.09 -19.66
N ALA A 181 2.24 0.16 -20.03
CA ALA A 181 2.58 0.76 -21.32
C ALA A 181 3.89 1.58 -21.31
N GLU A 182 4.57 1.66 -20.16
CA GLU A 182 5.76 2.50 -19.99
C GLU A 182 7.03 1.90 -20.61
N LYS A 183 8.00 2.72 -21.00
CA LYS A 183 9.15 2.26 -21.81
C LYS A 183 10.15 1.37 -21.07
N ASN A 184 10.15 1.38 -19.74
CA ASN A 184 11.17 0.70 -18.94
C ASN A 184 10.88 -0.81 -18.81
N VAL A 185 11.63 -1.63 -19.56
CA VAL A 185 11.46 -3.09 -19.57
C VAL A 185 11.69 -3.74 -18.20
N MET A 186 12.54 -3.17 -17.33
CA MET A 186 12.81 -3.72 -15.99
C MET A 186 11.60 -3.54 -15.07
N GLU A 187 11.00 -2.35 -15.09
CA GLU A 187 9.81 -2.06 -14.27
C GLU A 187 8.57 -2.79 -14.83
N ARG A 188 8.48 -2.94 -16.17
CA ARG A 188 7.46 -3.78 -16.82
C ARG A 188 7.60 -5.25 -16.47
N GLY A 189 8.82 -5.79 -16.52
CA GLY A 189 9.12 -7.16 -16.10
C GLY A 189 8.83 -7.39 -14.62
N ALA A 190 9.20 -6.44 -13.74
CA ALA A 190 8.86 -6.48 -12.32
C ALA A 190 7.35 -6.49 -12.10
N THR A 191 6.61 -5.67 -12.84
CA THR A 191 5.15 -5.61 -12.78
C THR A 191 4.51 -6.94 -13.21
N ALA A 192 4.96 -7.52 -14.33
CA ALA A 192 4.42 -8.78 -14.84
C ALA A 192 4.75 -9.98 -13.93
N LEU A 193 5.98 -10.04 -13.42
CA LEU A 193 6.41 -11.06 -12.48
C LEU A 193 5.63 -10.97 -11.16
N LEU A 194 5.42 -9.75 -10.65
CA LEU A 194 4.65 -9.54 -9.44
C LEU A 194 3.18 -9.90 -9.63
N ASN A 195 2.58 -9.54 -10.77
CA ASN A 195 1.21 -9.93 -11.11
C ASN A 195 1.04 -11.44 -11.11
N ALA A 196 1.93 -12.15 -11.82
CA ALA A 196 1.96 -13.61 -11.87
C ALA A 196 2.08 -14.24 -10.47
N ARG A 197 2.91 -13.65 -9.60
CA ARG A 197 3.12 -14.09 -8.22
C ARG A 197 1.86 -13.93 -7.36
N LEU A 198 1.04 -12.90 -7.60
CA LEU A 198 -0.13 -12.58 -6.80
C LEU A 198 -1.40 -13.34 -7.20
N LEU A 199 -1.43 -13.99 -8.37
CA LEU A 199 -2.59 -14.74 -8.87
C LEU A 199 -3.21 -15.71 -7.84
N PRO A 200 -2.47 -16.65 -7.23
CA PRO A 200 -3.07 -17.59 -6.28
C PRO A 200 -3.57 -16.91 -4.99
N VAL A 201 -2.92 -15.82 -4.58
CA VAL A 201 -3.36 -15.05 -3.40
C VAL A 201 -4.70 -14.38 -3.68
N MET A 202 -4.84 -13.76 -4.85
CA MET A 202 -6.05 -13.05 -5.23
C MET A 202 -7.20 -14.01 -5.56
N GLN A 203 -6.89 -15.17 -6.14
CA GLN A 203 -7.88 -16.21 -6.39
C GLN A 203 -8.58 -16.66 -5.10
N ASN A 204 -7.81 -17.10 -4.11
CA ASN A 204 -8.36 -17.55 -2.83
C ASN A 204 -9.17 -16.44 -2.13
N PHE A 205 -8.72 -15.19 -2.24
CA PHE A 205 -9.43 -14.05 -1.65
C PHE A 205 -10.78 -13.80 -2.34
N ILE A 206 -10.81 -13.78 -3.68
CA ILE A 206 -12.04 -13.53 -4.45
C ILE A 206 -13.05 -14.65 -4.21
N GLU A 207 -12.61 -15.91 -4.23
CA GLU A 207 -13.46 -17.06 -3.90
C GLU A 207 -14.05 -16.92 -2.49
N SER A 208 -13.22 -16.54 -1.50
CA SER A 208 -13.69 -16.31 -0.12
C SER A 208 -14.72 -15.19 -0.01
N VAL A 209 -14.54 -14.09 -0.77
CA VAL A 209 -15.46 -12.94 -0.82
C VAL A 209 -16.78 -13.34 -1.46
N GLU A 210 -16.74 -14.03 -2.61
CA GLU A 210 -17.93 -14.48 -3.33
C GLU A 210 -18.74 -15.47 -2.50
N ASP A 211 -18.07 -16.42 -1.85
CA ASP A 211 -18.70 -17.37 -0.92
C ASP A 211 -19.35 -16.67 0.28
N ALA A 212 -18.70 -15.64 0.83
CA ALA A 212 -19.25 -14.88 1.96
C ALA A 212 -20.49 -14.08 1.57
N ILE A 213 -20.44 -13.41 0.42
CA ILE A 213 -21.54 -12.59 -0.11
C ILE A 213 -22.74 -13.47 -0.46
N ALA A 214 -22.51 -14.59 -1.16
CA ALA A 214 -23.55 -15.55 -1.50
C ALA A 214 -24.16 -16.20 -0.25
N GLY A 215 -23.32 -16.55 0.74
CA GLY A 215 -23.75 -17.15 2.01
C GLY A 215 -24.66 -16.26 2.86
N GLU A 216 -24.56 -14.93 2.72
CA GLU A 216 -25.42 -13.95 3.41
C GLU A 216 -26.60 -13.46 2.53
N GLY A 217 -26.82 -14.09 1.36
CA GLY A 217 -27.98 -13.82 0.51
C GLY A 217 -27.92 -12.49 -0.27
N ILE A 218 -26.74 -11.90 -0.41
CA ILE A 218 -26.55 -10.66 -1.17
C ILE A 218 -26.49 -11.00 -2.66
N SER A 219 -27.34 -10.36 -3.47
CA SER A 219 -27.45 -10.65 -4.91
C SER A 219 -26.49 -9.85 -5.80
N ALA A 220 -25.92 -8.76 -5.27
CA ALA A 220 -25.01 -7.90 -6.02
C ALA A 220 -23.62 -8.55 -6.15
N ALA A 221 -23.06 -8.49 -7.35
CA ALA A 221 -21.72 -9.01 -7.62
C ALA A 221 -20.66 -8.10 -6.98
N PRO A 222 -19.69 -8.65 -6.24
CA PRO A 222 -18.57 -7.88 -5.70
C PRO A 222 -17.69 -7.28 -6.79
N ALA A 223 -17.26 -6.04 -6.55
CA ALA A 223 -16.17 -5.38 -7.27
C ALA A 223 -14.97 -5.16 -6.35
N SER A 224 -13.77 -5.12 -6.92
CA SER A 224 -12.52 -4.89 -6.19
C SER A 224 -12.01 -3.46 -6.39
N ILE A 225 -11.50 -2.86 -5.33
CA ILE A 225 -10.81 -1.56 -5.38
C ILE A 225 -9.42 -1.72 -6.00
N ARG A 226 -9.06 -0.78 -6.87
CA ARG A 226 -7.74 -0.67 -7.49
C ARG A 226 -6.82 0.24 -6.70
N SER A 227 -5.52 0.17 -7.00
CA SER A 227 -4.48 1.03 -6.45
C SER A 227 -4.71 2.52 -6.69
N ASP A 228 -5.47 2.89 -7.72
CA ASP A 228 -5.83 4.27 -8.07
C ASP A 228 -7.14 4.72 -7.41
N GLY A 229 -7.75 3.88 -6.56
CA GLY A 229 -9.03 4.15 -5.90
C GLY A 229 -10.26 3.88 -6.78
N SER A 230 -10.09 3.53 -8.06
CA SER A 230 -11.23 3.17 -8.91
C SER A 230 -11.64 1.70 -8.73
N LEU A 231 -12.82 1.34 -9.21
CA LEU A 231 -13.31 -0.04 -9.17
C LEU A 231 -12.87 -0.87 -10.39
N MET A 232 -12.77 -2.18 -10.19
CA MET A 232 -12.76 -3.19 -11.24
C MET A 232 -13.59 -4.42 -10.86
N SER A 233 -14.03 -5.17 -11.87
CA SER A 233 -14.65 -6.48 -11.65
C SER A 233 -13.67 -7.47 -11.01
N ASN A 234 -14.21 -8.43 -10.26
CA ASN A 234 -13.42 -9.55 -9.75
C ASN A 234 -12.75 -10.36 -10.88
N ALA A 235 -13.42 -10.51 -12.03
CA ALA A 235 -12.84 -11.16 -13.20
C ALA A 235 -11.56 -10.46 -13.68
N LEU A 236 -11.53 -9.12 -13.70
CA LEU A 236 -10.32 -8.37 -14.03
C LEU A 236 -9.28 -8.46 -12.90
N ALA A 237 -9.71 -8.44 -11.64
CA ALA A 237 -8.82 -8.57 -10.49
C ALA A 237 -8.08 -9.92 -10.46
N LEU A 238 -8.70 -11.01 -10.96
CA LEU A 238 -8.06 -12.31 -11.16
C LEU A 238 -7.01 -12.31 -12.28
N GLN A 239 -7.13 -11.42 -13.28
CA GLN A 239 -6.14 -11.28 -14.35
C GLN A 239 -5.02 -10.30 -13.96
N ARG A 240 -5.37 -9.27 -13.19
CA ARG A 240 -4.53 -8.13 -12.82
C ARG A 240 -4.47 -7.90 -11.31
N PRO A 241 -4.13 -8.92 -10.49
CA PRO A 241 -4.06 -8.74 -9.03
C PRO A 241 -3.08 -7.65 -8.60
N VAL A 242 -2.07 -7.33 -9.42
CA VAL A 242 -1.12 -6.25 -9.16
C VAL A 242 -1.80 -4.87 -9.05
N ASP A 243 -2.96 -4.69 -9.72
CA ASP A 243 -3.75 -3.46 -9.64
C ASP A 243 -4.52 -3.33 -8.30
N THR A 244 -4.49 -4.33 -7.41
CA THR A 244 -5.12 -4.26 -6.06
C THR A 244 -4.13 -3.88 -4.96
N ILE A 245 -2.85 -3.74 -5.30
CA ILE A 245 -1.80 -3.31 -4.36
C ILE A 245 -2.16 -1.92 -3.82
N LEU A 246 -2.06 -1.71 -2.51
CA LEU A 246 -2.49 -0.47 -1.85
C LEU A 246 -4.00 -0.13 -2.01
N SER A 247 -4.86 -1.09 -2.35
CA SER A 247 -6.32 -0.84 -2.46
C SER A 247 -6.96 -0.42 -1.13
N GLY A 248 -6.55 -1.02 0.00
CA GLY A 248 -7.00 -0.60 1.33
C GLY A 248 -6.70 0.88 1.62
N PRO A 249 -5.42 1.31 1.55
CA PRO A 249 -5.07 2.72 1.69
C PRO A 249 -5.74 3.66 0.67
N ALA A 250 -5.92 3.23 -0.59
CA ALA A 250 -6.67 3.99 -1.58
C ALA A 250 -8.14 4.20 -1.15
N ALA A 251 -8.77 3.16 -0.60
CA ALA A 251 -10.11 3.24 -0.03
C ALA A 251 -10.14 4.16 1.20
N SER A 252 -9.17 4.07 2.12
CA SER A 252 -9.04 5.00 3.26
C SER A 252 -9.02 6.46 2.82
N ILE A 253 -8.26 6.79 1.77
CA ILE A 253 -8.18 8.17 1.23
C ILE A 253 -9.53 8.63 0.69
N LEU A 254 -10.22 7.78 -0.08
CA LEU A 254 -11.53 8.10 -0.63
C LEU A 254 -12.58 8.30 0.46
N GLY A 255 -12.68 7.37 1.41
CA GLY A 255 -13.64 7.48 2.50
C GLY A 255 -13.33 8.65 3.43
N GLY A 256 -12.05 8.88 3.75
CA GLY A 256 -11.63 10.05 4.54
C GLY A 256 -11.98 11.37 3.85
N SER A 257 -11.81 11.46 2.52
CA SER A 257 -12.20 12.64 1.75
C SER A 257 -13.72 12.87 1.77
N ILE A 258 -14.52 11.81 1.60
CA ILE A 258 -15.99 11.88 1.66
C ILE A 258 -16.46 12.37 3.03
N LEU A 259 -15.94 11.77 4.10
CA LEU A 259 -16.32 12.10 5.47
C LEU A 259 -15.91 13.52 5.87
N ALA A 260 -14.73 13.97 5.42
CA ALA A 260 -14.25 15.32 5.73
C ALA A 260 -14.95 16.42 4.91
N SER A 261 -15.43 16.08 3.70
CA SER A 261 -15.97 17.05 2.74
C SER A 261 -15.00 18.19 2.43
N GLU A 262 -13.70 17.89 2.43
CA GLU A 262 -12.61 18.84 2.13
C GLU A 262 -12.02 18.55 0.75
N PRO A 263 -12.03 19.51 -0.20
CA PRO A 263 -11.48 19.30 -1.53
C PRO A 263 -9.94 19.35 -1.56
N GLU A 264 -9.31 19.99 -0.58
CA GLU A 264 -7.85 20.11 -0.46
C GLU A 264 -7.43 19.71 0.95
N CYS A 265 -6.95 18.48 1.13
CA CYS A 265 -6.58 17.96 2.43
C CYS A 265 -5.41 16.98 2.40
N VAL A 266 -4.81 16.78 3.56
CA VAL A 266 -3.89 15.69 3.88
C VAL A 266 -4.70 14.64 4.63
N ILE A 267 -4.83 13.44 4.07
CA ILE A 267 -5.39 12.30 4.79
C ILE A 267 -4.26 11.68 5.62
N VAL A 268 -4.53 11.45 6.91
CA VAL A 268 -3.63 10.81 7.86
C VAL A 268 -4.35 9.58 8.42
N ASP A 269 -4.01 8.39 7.92
CA ASP A 269 -4.55 7.12 8.40
C ASP A 269 -3.57 6.48 9.39
N MET A 270 -3.85 6.62 10.69
CA MET A 270 -2.98 6.08 11.74
C MET A 270 -3.54 4.76 12.28
N GLY A 271 -2.79 3.68 12.09
CA GLY A 271 -3.09 2.36 12.64
C GLY A 271 -2.28 2.02 13.90
N GLY A 272 -2.19 0.72 14.19
CA GLY A 272 -1.36 0.21 15.29
C GLY A 272 0.14 0.35 15.02
N THR A 273 0.61 0.19 13.78
CA THR A 273 2.07 0.13 13.51
C THR A 273 2.58 1.20 12.57
N THR A 274 1.71 1.68 11.69
CA THR A 274 2.06 2.56 10.58
C THR A 274 1.03 3.66 10.46
N THR A 275 1.48 4.78 9.89
CA THR A 275 0.62 5.90 9.51
C THR A 275 0.80 6.13 8.03
N ASP A 276 -0.28 6.07 7.27
CA ASP A 276 -0.31 6.38 5.85
C ASP A 276 -0.75 7.83 5.65
N ILE A 277 0.07 8.62 4.96
CA ILE A 277 -0.17 10.03 4.68
C ILE A 277 -0.35 10.21 3.18
N SER A 278 -1.47 10.82 2.78
CA SER A 278 -1.77 11.11 1.38
C SER A 278 -2.34 12.51 1.19
N LEU A 279 -2.40 12.96 -0.06
CA LEU A 279 -2.85 14.28 -0.47
C LEU A 279 -4.09 14.15 -1.35
N VAL A 280 -5.11 14.94 -1.05
CA VAL A 280 -6.30 15.14 -1.89
C VAL A 280 -6.27 16.56 -2.44
N LYS A 281 -6.47 16.68 -3.75
CA LYS A 281 -6.46 17.95 -4.48
C LYS A 281 -7.68 18.02 -5.39
N GLY A 282 -8.42 19.12 -5.32
CA GLY A 282 -9.67 19.29 -6.06
C GLY A 282 -10.68 18.15 -5.83
N GLY A 283 -10.67 17.52 -4.66
CA GLY A 283 -11.53 16.37 -4.33
C GLY A 283 -11.06 15.02 -4.89
N ALA A 284 -9.88 14.95 -5.52
CA ALA A 284 -9.31 13.70 -6.03
C ALA A 284 -8.00 13.34 -5.32
N PRO A 285 -7.73 12.05 -5.05
CA PRO A 285 -6.43 11.59 -4.56
C PRO A 285 -5.29 11.99 -5.50
N LYS A 286 -4.15 12.42 -4.94
CA LYS A 286 -2.91 12.61 -5.69
C LYS A 286 -2.41 11.24 -6.16
N MET A 287 -2.06 11.13 -7.44
CA MET A 287 -1.46 9.93 -8.03
C MET A 287 0.07 9.93 -7.87
N ALA A 288 0.68 8.75 -7.82
CA ALA A 288 2.13 8.60 -7.82
C ALA A 288 2.70 8.78 -9.23
N ASP A 289 3.71 9.64 -9.39
CA ASP A 289 4.27 9.99 -10.71
C ASP A 289 5.09 8.87 -11.36
N ALA A 290 5.78 8.05 -10.57
CA ALA A 290 6.76 7.05 -11.04
C ALA A 290 6.31 5.59 -10.82
N GLY A 291 5.01 5.37 -10.69
CA GLY A 291 4.43 4.07 -10.33
C GLY A 291 4.64 3.69 -8.85
N ILE A 292 4.02 2.59 -8.44
CA ILE A 292 4.05 2.12 -7.04
C ILE A 292 5.38 1.42 -6.73
N ARG A 293 5.95 1.78 -5.58
CA ARG A 293 7.07 1.06 -4.95
C ARG A 293 6.56 0.36 -3.69
N ILE A 294 6.70 -0.95 -3.61
CA ILE A 294 6.22 -1.75 -2.48
C ILE A 294 7.21 -2.88 -2.16
N GLY A 295 7.68 -2.95 -0.91
CA GLY A 295 8.76 -3.87 -0.55
C GLY A 295 10.01 -3.68 -1.43
N GLY A 296 10.50 -4.77 -2.03
CA GLY A 296 11.60 -4.74 -3.00
C GLY A 296 11.19 -4.42 -4.45
N TRP A 297 9.90 -4.21 -4.70
CA TRP A 297 9.35 -4.08 -6.06
C TRP A 297 9.26 -2.61 -6.48
N ARG A 298 9.66 -2.36 -7.72
CA ARG A 298 9.46 -1.07 -8.40
C ARG A 298 8.66 -1.34 -9.67
N THR A 299 7.39 -0.98 -9.64
CA THR A 299 6.40 -1.35 -10.65
C THR A 299 5.95 -0.14 -11.45
N GLN A 300 5.23 -0.39 -12.54
CA GLN A 300 4.58 0.65 -13.36
C GLN A 300 3.08 0.76 -13.09
N ILE A 301 2.61 0.20 -11.97
CA ILE A 301 1.20 0.30 -11.60
C ILE A 301 0.90 1.73 -11.20
N LYS A 302 -0.15 2.29 -11.81
CA LYS A 302 -0.72 3.57 -11.43
C LYS A 302 -1.46 3.39 -10.11
N GLY A 303 -1.07 4.17 -9.11
CA GLY A 303 -1.74 4.16 -7.81
C GLY A 303 -1.67 5.51 -7.12
N VAL A 304 -2.44 5.62 -6.05
CA VAL A 304 -2.44 6.79 -5.18
C VAL A 304 -1.06 7.00 -4.57
N TYR A 305 -0.68 8.26 -4.41
CA TYR A 305 0.51 8.65 -3.68
C TYR A 305 0.27 8.41 -2.19
N ILE A 306 1.15 7.64 -1.57
CA ILE A 306 1.12 7.35 -0.13
C ILE A 306 2.53 7.47 0.39
N ASN A 307 2.66 8.19 1.50
CA ASN A 307 3.85 8.20 2.32
C ASN A 307 3.54 7.47 3.63
N THR A 308 4.07 6.27 3.77
CA THR A 308 3.93 5.47 5.00
C THR A 308 5.06 5.79 5.96
N CYS A 309 4.74 6.23 7.17
CA CYS A 309 5.72 6.33 8.24
C CYS A 309 5.52 5.21 9.28
N ALA A 310 6.64 4.68 9.79
CA ALA A 310 6.65 3.66 10.83
C ALA A 310 6.32 4.31 12.19
N LEU A 311 5.04 4.63 12.38
CA LEU A 311 4.45 5.26 13.54
C LEU A 311 3.01 4.78 13.68
N GLY A 312 2.62 4.34 14.87
CA GLY A 312 1.28 3.88 15.19
C GLY A 312 1.12 3.71 16.71
N GLY A 313 -0.06 3.26 17.15
CA GLY A 313 -0.33 3.02 18.58
C GLY A 313 0.65 2.06 19.26
N ASP A 314 1.16 1.07 18.55
CA ASP A 314 2.00 -0.03 19.01
C ASP A 314 3.49 0.20 18.69
N SER A 315 3.87 1.45 18.36
CA SER A 315 5.28 1.82 18.18
C SER A 315 6.03 1.69 19.50
N ALA A 316 7.16 0.97 19.50
CA ALA A 316 7.94 0.76 20.72
C ALA A 316 8.52 2.08 21.25
N VAL A 317 8.33 2.32 22.54
CA VAL A 317 8.94 3.41 23.30
C VAL A 317 10.16 2.86 24.03
N HIS A 318 11.34 3.33 23.62
CA HIS A 318 12.59 2.99 24.28
C HIS A 318 13.06 4.14 25.16
N LEU A 319 13.78 3.77 26.21
CA LEU A 319 14.51 4.69 27.06
C LEU A 319 16.01 4.54 26.78
N ASN A 320 16.65 5.59 26.27
CA ASN A 320 18.09 5.61 26.05
C ASN A 320 18.70 6.79 26.82
N GLU A 321 19.61 6.51 27.76
CA GLU A 321 20.28 7.52 28.59
C GLU A 321 19.32 8.56 29.22
N GLY A 322 18.15 8.11 29.69
CA GLY A 322 17.14 8.99 30.30
C GLY A 322 16.22 9.70 29.29
N THR A 323 16.43 9.52 27.98
CA THR A 323 15.62 10.12 26.91
C THR A 323 14.70 9.08 26.27
N LEU A 324 13.42 9.40 26.16
CA LEU A 324 12.44 8.56 25.46
C LEU A 324 12.58 8.71 23.95
N THR A 325 12.52 7.60 23.22
CA THR A 325 12.54 7.60 21.75
C THR A 325 11.55 6.59 21.20
N LEU A 326 11.05 6.85 19.99
CA LEU A 326 10.19 5.93 19.25
C LEU A 326 11.03 5.08 18.30
N SER A 327 10.89 3.77 18.40
CA SER A 327 11.47 2.84 17.44
C SER A 327 10.49 2.50 16.32
N PRO A 328 10.98 2.26 15.09
CA PRO A 328 10.16 1.76 13.99
C PRO A 328 9.78 0.28 14.17
N ARG A 329 10.31 -0.41 15.20
CA ARG A 329 10.02 -1.82 15.46
C ARG A 329 8.59 -1.99 15.98
N ARG A 330 7.88 -2.96 15.41
CA ARG A 330 6.58 -3.41 15.92
C ARG A 330 6.78 -4.24 17.19
N VAL A 331 6.04 -3.90 18.25
CA VAL A 331 5.95 -4.71 19.47
C VAL A 331 4.49 -4.91 19.86
N ILE A 332 4.22 -5.87 20.75
CA ILE A 332 2.92 -6.05 21.41
C ILE A 332 2.87 -5.11 22.63
N PRO A 333 1.88 -4.20 22.74
CA PRO A 333 1.69 -3.39 23.95
C PRO A 333 1.59 -4.25 25.21
N TYR A 334 2.10 -3.75 26.34
CA TYR A 334 2.06 -4.51 27.60
C TYR A 334 0.63 -4.82 28.06
N CYS A 335 -0.31 -3.87 27.92
CA CYS A 335 -1.73 -4.09 28.20
C CYS A 335 -2.32 -5.26 27.40
N MET A 336 -2.00 -5.34 26.10
CA MET A 336 -2.47 -6.41 25.22
C MET A 336 -1.82 -7.74 25.60
N ALA A 337 -0.50 -7.75 25.81
CA ALA A 337 0.23 -8.95 26.24
C ALA A 337 -0.31 -9.50 27.57
N ALA A 338 -0.60 -8.65 28.55
CA ALA A 338 -1.15 -9.07 29.83
C ALA A 338 -2.59 -9.57 29.76
N SER A 339 -3.37 -9.09 28.79
CA SER A 339 -4.74 -9.60 28.53
C SER A 339 -4.71 -11.00 27.92
N MET A 340 -3.73 -11.27 27.05
CA MET A 340 -3.55 -12.59 26.42
C MET A 340 -2.83 -13.59 27.33
N TRP A 341 -1.85 -13.11 28.11
CA TRP A 341 -1.04 -13.90 29.02
C TRP A 341 -0.99 -13.24 30.40
N PRO A 342 -1.90 -13.61 31.33
CA PRO A 342 -2.00 -12.96 32.64
C PRO A 342 -0.70 -12.96 33.47
N GLY A 343 0.22 -13.91 33.21
CA GLY A 343 1.54 -13.94 33.84
C GLY A 343 2.42 -12.71 33.55
N VAL A 344 2.18 -12.01 32.43
CA VAL A 344 2.91 -10.78 32.06
C VAL A 344 2.69 -9.68 33.09
N ARG A 345 1.48 -9.53 33.64
CA ARG A 345 1.20 -8.52 34.68
C ARG A 345 2.07 -8.73 35.93
N GLU A 346 2.28 -9.97 36.32
CA GLU A 346 3.13 -10.31 37.47
C GLU A 346 4.62 -10.07 37.17
N GLU A 347 5.07 -10.30 35.93
CA GLU A 347 6.43 -9.91 35.52
C GLU A 347 6.64 -8.39 35.56
N LEU A 348 5.64 -7.62 35.13
CA LEU A 348 5.65 -6.15 35.17
C LEU A 348 5.63 -5.61 36.60
N ARG A 349 4.83 -6.20 37.51
CA ARG A 349 4.85 -5.85 38.93
C ARG A 349 6.24 -6.02 39.54
N ARG A 350 6.86 -7.18 39.31
CA ARG A 350 8.23 -7.45 39.76
C ARG A 350 9.27 -6.53 39.13
N LEU A 351 9.00 -5.99 37.95
CA LEU A 351 9.84 -5.00 37.28
C LEU A 351 9.67 -3.61 37.92
N ALA A 352 8.42 -3.19 38.16
CA ALA A 352 8.09 -1.96 38.87
C ALA A 352 8.70 -1.94 40.28
N GLU A 353 8.79 -3.08 40.97
CA GLU A 353 9.40 -3.19 42.30
C GLU A 353 10.94 -3.26 42.29
N SER A 354 11.59 -3.54 41.15
CA SER A 354 13.04 -3.83 41.11
C SER A 354 13.94 -2.60 41.35
N SER A 355 14.89 -2.67 42.28
CA SER A 355 15.70 -1.50 42.69
C SER A 355 16.74 -0.99 41.67
N TYR A 356 16.97 -1.68 40.55
CA TYR A 356 18.01 -1.32 39.58
C TYR A 356 17.41 -0.86 38.24
N PRO A 357 17.70 0.36 37.77
CA PRO A 357 17.41 0.74 36.40
C PRO A 357 18.33 -0.07 35.48
N TYR A 358 17.75 -0.86 34.58
CA TYR A 358 18.52 -1.59 33.58
C TYR A 358 18.68 -0.69 32.37
N SER A 359 19.92 -0.43 31.95
CA SER A 359 20.24 0.45 30.82
C SER A 359 19.91 -0.12 29.42
N ASN A 360 19.29 -1.30 29.34
CA ASN A 360 19.12 -2.08 28.11
C ASN A 360 17.67 -2.60 27.95
N GLU A 361 17.36 -3.19 26.80
CA GLU A 361 16.11 -3.89 26.45
C GLU A 361 15.77 -5.11 27.34
N PHE A 362 16.49 -5.37 28.44
CA PHE A 362 16.29 -6.56 29.29
C PHE A 362 14.92 -6.62 29.99
N HIS A 363 14.21 -5.48 30.04
CA HIS A 363 12.86 -5.36 30.57
C HIS A 363 11.78 -5.73 29.54
N GLU A 364 12.15 -5.90 28.27
CA GLU A 364 11.23 -6.36 27.24
C GLU A 364 10.92 -7.85 27.40
N ILE A 365 9.76 -8.24 26.89
CA ILE A 365 9.24 -9.61 26.98
C ILE A 365 9.31 -10.23 25.59
N LEU A 366 9.87 -11.43 25.49
CA LEU A 366 9.86 -12.22 24.27
C LEU A 366 8.68 -13.19 24.29
N ILE A 367 8.02 -13.32 23.14
CA ILE A 367 6.83 -14.15 22.94
C ILE A 367 7.09 -15.05 21.74
N LEU A 368 6.87 -16.36 21.89
CA LEU A 368 6.88 -17.31 20.78
C LEU A 368 5.53 -17.27 20.07
N LEU A 369 5.52 -16.91 18.78
CA LEU A 369 4.31 -16.88 17.95
C LEU A 369 4.07 -18.22 17.26
N ARG A 370 5.14 -18.89 16.82
CA ARG A 370 5.10 -20.21 16.18
C ARG A 370 6.41 -20.96 16.40
N GLU A 371 6.39 -22.27 16.25
CA GLU A 371 7.63 -23.07 16.24
C GLU A 371 8.34 -22.95 14.88
N PRO A 372 9.69 -23.00 14.85
CA PRO A 372 10.43 -23.07 13.60
C PRO A 372 10.22 -24.42 12.89
N GLU A 373 9.72 -24.38 11.64
CA GLU A 373 9.45 -25.57 10.82
C GLU A 373 10.72 -26.39 10.52
N ASP A 374 11.85 -25.72 10.26
CA ASP A 374 13.16 -26.33 10.02
C ASP A 374 14.13 -26.06 11.18
N SER A 375 13.85 -26.58 12.37
CA SER A 375 14.62 -26.26 13.58
C SER A 375 16.14 -26.44 13.44
N GLU A 376 16.61 -27.36 12.58
CA GLU A 376 18.04 -27.61 12.35
C GLU A 376 18.78 -26.47 11.64
N LYS A 377 18.08 -25.60 10.89
CA LYS A 377 18.66 -24.42 10.24
C LYS A 377 18.92 -23.26 11.22
N PHE A 378 18.43 -23.37 12.44
CA PHE A 378 18.62 -22.37 13.49
C PHE A 378 19.78 -22.76 14.39
N SER A 379 20.52 -21.74 14.83
CA SER A 379 21.61 -21.90 15.78
C SER A 379 21.12 -22.57 17.07
N GLN A 380 22.05 -23.15 17.83
CA GLN A 380 21.73 -23.76 19.11
C GLN A 380 21.07 -22.75 20.07
N SER A 381 21.53 -21.51 20.05
CA SER A 381 21.01 -20.41 20.87
C SER A 381 19.58 -20.02 20.48
N GLU A 382 19.28 -19.90 19.19
CA GLU A 382 17.92 -19.61 18.71
C GLU A 382 16.93 -20.73 19.08
N ARG A 383 17.35 -21.99 18.93
CA ARG A 383 16.54 -23.15 19.35
C ARG A 383 16.33 -23.17 20.86
N ALA A 384 17.36 -22.83 21.64
CA ALA A 384 17.25 -22.75 23.10
C ALA A 384 16.27 -21.67 23.52
N LEU A 385 16.34 -20.50 22.88
CA LEU A 385 15.38 -19.42 23.11
C LEU A 385 13.95 -19.85 22.80
N CYS A 386 13.70 -20.45 21.63
CA CYS A 386 12.36 -20.93 21.28
C CYS A 386 11.83 -21.92 22.33
N ARG A 387 12.68 -22.87 22.78
CA ARG A 387 12.32 -23.80 23.87
C ARG A 387 11.98 -23.09 25.18
N ALA A 388 12.74 -22.05 25.54
CA ALA A 388 12.51 -21.28 26.76
C ALA A 388 11.17 -20.52 26.76
N LEU A 389 10.67 -20.17 25.57
CA LEU A 389 9.43 -19.42 25.35
C LEU A 389 8.19 -20.30 25.14
N ARG A 390 8.34 -21.63 25.04
CA ARG A 390 7.22 -22.57 24.80
C ARG A 390 6.11 -22.50 25.85
N ASN A 391 6.48 -22.23 27.09
CA ASN A 391 5.54 -22.18 28.21
C ASN A 391 4.93 -20.79 28.42
N GLY A 392 5.15 -19.87 27.47
CA GLY A 392 4.59 -18.53 27.46
C GLY A 392 5.63 -17.42 27.41
N PRO A 393 5.17 -16.16 27.43
CA PRO A 393 6.03 -14.99 27.39
C PRO A 393 7.04 -14.95 28.53
N ARG A 394 8.25 -14.47 28.25
CA ARG A 394 9.31 -14.31 29.27
C ARG A 394 10.05 -12.99 29.10
N MET A 395 10.20 -12.24 30.19
CA MET A 395 11.09 -11.09 30.23
C MET A 395 12.55 -11.49 30.04
N ILE A 396 13.30 -10.78 29.18
CA ILE A 396 14.67 -11.17 28.81
C ILE A 396 15.59 -11.28 30.03
N ARG A 397 15.41 -10.43 31.05
CA ARG A 397 16.22 -10.50 32.29
C ARG A 397 16.14 -11.86 33.00
N PHE A 398 15.02 -12.57 32.86
CA PHE A 398 14.76 -13.87 33.49
C PHE A 398 15.18 -15.05 32.61
N LEU A 399 15.71 -14.81 31.41
CA LEU A 399 16.37 -15.86 30.62
C LEU A 399 17.76 -16.10 31.21
N THR A 400 18.06 -17.37 31.45
CA THR A 400 19.29 -17.79 32.13
C THR A 400 20.07 -18.79 31.30
N GLN A 401 21.34 -19.01 31.66
CA GLN A 401 22.17 -20.04 31.05
C GLN A 401 21.59 -21.45 31.26
N GLN A 402 20.77 -21.65 32.31
CA GLN A 402 20.04 -22.91 32.54
C GLN A 402 18.95 -23.15 31.49
N ASP A 403 18.40 -22.08 30.89
CA ASP A 403 17.51 -22.15 29.73
C ASP A 403 18.28 -22.42 28.41
N GLY A 404 19.61 -22.51 28.47
CA GLY A 404 20.49 -22.60 27.30
C GLY A 404 20.61 -21.26 26.55
N VAL A 405 20.20 -20.16 27.17
CA VAL A 405 20.16 -18.82 26.57
C VAL A 405 21.17 -17.91 27.27
N GLU A 406 22.13 -17.39 26.51
CA GLU A 406 23.05 -16.37 27.00
C GLU A 406 22.49 -14.98 26.68
N LYS A 407 21.82 -14.35 27.67
CA LYS A 407 21.10 -13.09 27.46
C LYS A 407 21.97 -11.90 26.99
N TYR A 408 23.27 -11.89 27.30
CA TYR A 408 24.18 -10.81 26.91
C TYR A 408 24.68 -10.91 25.46
N SER A 409 24.56 -12.08 24.84
CA SER A 409 24.90 -12.36 23.43
C SER A 409 23.66 -12.68 22.60
N LEU A 410 22.47 -12.36 23.12
CA LEU A 410 21.19 -12.74 22.54
C LEU A 410 20.95 -12.00 21.21
N ASN A 411 21.06 -12.73 20.10
CA ASN A 411 20.63 -12.25 18.79
C ASN A 411 19.25 -12.82 18.45
N THR A 412 18.27 -11.93 18.30
CA THR A 412 16.87 -12.25 18.01
C THR A 412 16.44 -11.82 16.61
N GLU A 413 17.31 -11.13 15.85
CA GLU A 413 16.94 -10.46 14.60
C GLU A 413 16.33 -11.43 13.58
N ARG A 414 16.96 -12.60 13.40
CA ARG A 414 16.48 -13.61 12.46
C ARG A 414 15.13 -14.19 12.87
N LEU A 415 14.96 -14.56 14.14
CA LEU A 415 13.71 -15.13 14.64
C LEU A 415 12.55 -14.14 14.53
N GLU A 416 12.81 -12.86 14.77
CA GLU A 416 11.81 -11.81 14.61
C GLU A 416 11.51 -11.51 13.13
N ALA A 417 12.53 -11.45 12.27
CA ALA A 417 12.36 -11.27 10.83
C ALA A 417 11.56 -12.42 10.19
N GLU A 418 11.73 -13.65 10.69
CA GLU A 418 10.95 -14.81 10.26
C GLU A 418 9.58 -14.93 10.99
N GLY A 419 9.24 -13.98 11.88
CA GLY A 419 7.97 -13.97 12.62
C GLY A 419 7.78 -15.17 13.55
N ILE A 420 8.87 -15.78 14.02
CA ILE A 420 8.86 -16.91 14.97
C ILE A 420 8.63 -16.39 16.37
N ILE A 421 9.28 -15.28 16.72
CA ILE A 421 9.09 -14.58 18.00
C ILE A 421 8.70 -13.12 17.76
N ILE A 422 8.13 -12.49 18.77
CA ILE A 422 7.86 -11.05 18.81
C ILE A 422 8.15 -10.50 20.21
N ARG A 423 8.43 -9.21 20.30
CA ARG A 423 8.63 -8.50 21.56
C ARG A 423 7.35 -7.87 22.07
N SER A 424 7.24 -7.74 23.38
CA SER A 424 6.30 -6.87 24.06
C SER A 424 7.05 -5.81 24.88
N GLY A 425 6.60 -4.57 24.74
CA GLY A 425 7.27 -3.37 25.26
C GLY A 425 6.26 -2.24 25.49
N LEU A 426 6.73 -1.12 26.06
CA LEU A 426 5.90 0.07 26.26
C LEU A 426 5.56 0.72 24.91
N THR A 427 4.31 1.14 24.75
CA THR A 427 3.80 1.74 23.50
C THR A 427 2.88 2.93 23.78
N PRO A 428 2.59 3.79 22.78
CA PRO A 428 1.51 4.76 22.88
C PRO A 428 0.15 4.14 23.28
N THR A 429 -0.16 2.91 22.85
CA THR A 429 -1.36 2.17 23.25
C THR A 429 -1.39 1.96 24.77
N ASP A 430 -0.25 1.68 25.42
CA ASP A 430 -0.18 1.60 26.88
C ASP A 430 -0.48 2.96 27.54
N ILE A 431 0.02 4.06 26.95
CA ILE A 431 -0.24 5.41 27.45
C ILE A 431 -1.72 5.78 27.29
N MET A 432 -2.39 5.34 26.23
CA MET A 432 -3.84 5.51 26.05
C MET A 432 -4.64 4.79 27.13
N HIS A 433 -4.18 3.62 27.61
CA HIS A 433 -4.81 2.92 28.73
C HIS A 433 -4.65 3.67 30.04
N ILE A 434 -3.48 4.28 30.27
CA ILE A 434 -3.21 5.08 31.48
C ILE A 434 -4.04 6.35 31.47
N SER A 435 -4.10 7.03 30.32
CA SER A 435 -4.77 8.33 30.14
C SER A 435 -6.30 8.20 30.02
N GLY A 436 -6.79 7.00 29.74
CA GLY A 436 -8.23 6.71 29.60
C GLY A 436 -8.79 6.87 28.20
N ASP A 437 -7.94 7.20 27.21
CA ASP A 437 -8.33 7.39 25.81
C ASP A 437 -8.79 6.07 25.16
N PHE A 438 -8.22 4.94 25.59
CA PHE A 438 -8.57 3.59 25.12
C PHE A 438 -8.27 2.56 26.19
N THR A 439 -9.25 1.73 26.58
CA THR A 439 -9.16 0.86 27.76
C THR A 439 -9.66 -0.57 27.52
N ALA A 440 -9.54 -1.07 26.28
CA ALA A 440 -10.02 -2.41 25.93
C ALA A 440 -9.19 -3.56 26.53
N TYR A 441 -7.97 -3.27 26.98
CA TYR A 441 -7.03 -4.25 27.54
C TYR A 441 -6.63 -3.90 28.98
N ASP A 442 -5.60 -4.56 29.49
CA ASP A 442 -5.15 -4.48 30.87
C ASP A 442 -4.46 -3.14 31.21
N THR A 443 -5.22 -2.18 31.71
CA THR A 443 -4.70 -0.86 32.15
C THR A 443 -3.67 -0.96 33.27
N GLU A 444 -3.78 -1.94 34.16
CA GLU A 444 -2.86 -2.08 35.29
C GLU A 444 -1.46 -2.48 34.81
N ALA A 445 -1.38 -3.35 33.81
CA ALA A 445 -0.11 -3.69 33.18
C ALA A 445 0.60 -2.45 32.61
N SER A 446 -0.12 -1.55 31.95
CA SER A 446 0.45 -0.29 31.44
C SER A 446 0.93 0.62 32.57
N ARG A 447 0.20 0.73 33.68
CA ARG A 447 0.63 1.52 34.84
C ARG A 447 1.92 0.99 35.46
N LEU A 448 2.01 -0.31 35.69
CA LEU A 448 3.23 -0.95 36.22
C LEU A 448 4.44 -0.74 35.30
N ALA A 449 4.23 -0.81 33.98
CA ALA A 449 5.27 -0.48 33.02
C ALA A 449 5.69 1.00 33.13
N ALA A 450 4.74 1.94 33.18
CA ALA A 450 5.05 3.37 33.32
C ALA A 450 5.82 3.68 34.62
N GLU A 451 5.47 3.07 35.74
CA GLU A 451 6.20 3.21 37.01
C GLU A 451 7.68 2.84 36.88
N TYR A 452 7.97 1.73 36.17
CA TYR A 452 9.33 1.33 35.88
C TYR A 452 10.09 2.40 35.08
N TYR A 453 9.52 2.87 33.96
CA TYR A 453 10.15 3.87 33.10
C TYR A 453 10.34 5.21 33.82
N MET A 454 9.32 5.68 34.54
CA MET A 454 9.39 6.90 35.34
C MET A 454 10.52 6.84 36.36
N ARG A 455 10.68 5.72 37.06
CA ARG A 455 11.79 5.54 38.00
C ARG A 455 13.15 5.58 37.28
N CYS A 456 13.29 4.93 36.13
CA CYS A 456 14.52 4.97 35.34
C CYS A 456 14.86 6.39 34.84
N MET A 457 13.86 7.26 34.66
CA MET A 457 14.00 8.66 34.28
C MET A 457 14.08 9.63 35.46
N HIS A 458 13.98 9.13 36.70
CA HIS A 458 13.82 9.95 37.91
C HIS A 458 12.62 10.92 37.85
N LEU A 459 11.54 10.52 37.17
CA LEU A 459 10.27 11.24 37.10
C LEU A 459 9.31 10.74 38.19
N SER A 460 8.57 11.67 38.79
CA SER A 460 7.55 11.37 39.82
C SER A 460 6.13 11.69 39.39
N ASN A 461 5.94 12.30 38.21
CA ASN A 461 4.65 12.70 37.69
C ASN A 461 4.25 11.83 36.48
N LEU A 462 3.19 11.03 36.65
CA LEU A 462 2.67 10.12 35.64
C LEU A 462 2.06 10.86 34.44
N GLU A 463 1.32 11.94 34.68
CA GLU A 463 0.72 12.75 33.61
C GLU A 463 1.80 13.36 32.72
N ARG A 464 2.90 13.83 33.31
CA ARG A 464 4.06 14.33 32.56
C ARG A 464 4.67 13.23 31.70
N PHE A 465 4.87 12.03 32.25
CA PHE A 465 5.40 10.90 31.49
C PHE A 465 4.51 10.53 30.30
N CYS A 466 3.19 10.46 30.51
CA CYS A 466 2.23 10.22 29.44
C CYS A 466 2.30 11.32 28.37
N SER A 467 2.37 12.59 28.80
CA SER A 467 2.51 13.74 27.90
C SER A 467 3.81 13.70 27.09
N ASP A 468 4.93 13.29 27.69
CA ASP A 468 6.23 13.20 27.01
C ASP A 468 6.18 12.13 25.89
N VAL A 469 5.53 10.98 26.13
CA VAL A 469 5.32 9.96 25.09
C VAL A 469 4.39 10.45 23.98
N TYR A 470 3.30 11.13 24.32
CA TYR A 470 2.38 11.71 23.32
C TYR A 470 3.04 12.81 22.49
N ASP A 471 3.92 13.62 23.08
CA ASP A 471 4.67 14.64 22.35
C ASP A 471 5.63 14.01 21.33
N LEU A 472 6.29 12.89 21.67
CA LEU A 472 7.11 12.14 20.71
C LEU A 472 6.33 11.66 19.49
N VAL A 473 5.14 11.09 19.73
CA VAL A 473 4.26 10.61 18.65
C VAL A 473 3.82 11.78 17.77
N SER A 474 3.35 12.85 18.40
CA SER A 474 2.86 14.03 17.71
C SER A 474 3.98 14.73 16.92
N TYR A 475 5.20 14.81 17.48
CA TYR A 475 6.35 15.41 16.81
C TYR A 475 6.77 14.61 15.57
N LYS A 476 6.82 13.28 15.66
CA LYS A 476 7.15 12.42 14.51
C LYS A 476 6.07 12.50 13.42
N LEU A 477 4.80 12.57 13.82
CA LEU A 477 3.68 12.78 12.90
C LEU A 477 3.77 14.15 12.20
N TYR A 478 4.08 15.20 12.96
CA TYR A 478 4.34 16.55 12.46
C TYR A 478 5.43 16.60 11.39
N LEU A 479 6.60 16.01 11.64
CA LEU A 479 7.68 15.97 10.65
C LEU A 479 7.29 15.18 9.39
N SER A 480 6.52 14.10 9.55
CA SER A 480 6.06 13.26 8.43
C SER A 480 5.10 14.04 7.51
N ILE A 481 4.11 14.71 8.10
CA ILE A 481 3.15 15.56 7.36
C ILE A 481 3.87 16.73 6.70
N LEU A 482 4.77 17.42 7.42
CA LEU A 482 5.54 18.53 6.89
C LEU A 482 6.37 18.10 5.67
N THR A 483 7.01 16.92 5.73
CA THR A 483 7.77 16.34 4.62
C THR A 483 6.89 16.14 3.39
N VAL A 484 5.71 15.53 3.56
CA VAL A 484 4.78 15.25 2.45
C VAL A 484 4.29 16.54 1.80
N VAL A 485 3.91 17.53 2.61
CA VAL A 485 3.42 18.83 2.10
C VAL A 485 4.53 19.59 1.38
N LEU A 486 5.76 19.58 1.91
CA LEU A 486 6.90 20.23 1.27
C LEU A 486 7.34 19.55 -0.02
N ASP A 487 7.38 18.22 -0.07
CA ASP A 487 7.69 17.48 -1.30
C ASP A 487 6.62 17.71 -2.38
N ASP A 488 5.35 17.89 -2.00
CA ASP A 488 4.31 18.26 -2.94
C ASP A 488 4.48 19.67 -3.52
N GLN A 489 4.89 20.64 -2.71
CA GLN A 489 5.16 22.00 -3.18
C GLN A 489 6.47 22.09 -3.97
N TYR A 490 7.48 21.30 -3.60
CA TYR A 490 8.81 21.26 -4.20
C TYR A 490 9.20 19.84 -4.61
N PRO A 491 8.60 19.30 -5.69
CA PRO A 491 8.78 17.90 -6.09
C PRO A 491 10.25 17.51 -6.22
N GLY A 492 10.64 16.44 -5.52
CA GLY A 492 11.99 15.86 -5.59
C GLY A 492 13.01 16.49 -4.65
N VAL A 493 12.73 17.65 -4.04
CA VAL A 493 13.63 18.27 -3.05
C VAL A 493 13.59 17.53 -1.73
N PHE A 494 12.40 17.12 -1.29
CA PHE A 494 12.16 16.49 0.02
C PHE A 494 11.81 15.00 -0.08
N ALA A 495 12.04 14.39 -1.25
CA ALA A 495 11.75 12.98 -1.49
C ALA A 495 12.49 12.01 -0.54
N ASN A 496 13.62 12.46 0.05
CA ASN A 496 14.39 11.69 1.04
C ASN A 496 14.20 12.19 2.48
N GLY A 497 13.15 12.98 2.74
CA GLY A 497 12.90 13.60 4.04
C GLY A 497 13.44 15.02 4.15
N LEU A 498 13.31 15.60 5.35
CA LEU A 498 13.87 16.91 5.68
C LEU A 498 15.37 16.80 5.92
N ASP A 499 16.13 17.73 5.35
CA ASP A 499 17.55 17.88 5.70
C ASP A 499 17.73 18.37 7.16
N PRO A 500 18.95 18.34 7.71
CA PRO A 500 19.20 18.76 9.09
C PRO A 500 18.85 20.22 9.41
N GLN A 501 18.98 21.13 8.44
CA GLN A 501 18.68 22.56 8.64
C GLN A 501 17.18 22.77 8.73
N MET A 502 16.42 22.17 7.80
CA MET A 502 14.96 22.21 7.81
C MET A 502 14.38 21.49 9.03
N SER A 503 14.99 20.37 9.45
CA SER A 503 14.60 19.66 10.67
C SER A 503 14.83 20.51 11.92
N ALA A 504 15.92 21.28 11.99
CA ALA A 504 16.19 22.17 13.12
C ALA A 504 15.17 23.31 13.21
N ILE A 505 14.80 23.91 12.07
CA ILE A 505 13.74 24.94 11.99
C ILE A 505 12.41 24.34 12.44
N ALA A 506 12.03 23.17 11.90
CA ALA A 506 10.79 22.49 12.26
C ALA A 506 10.74 22.15 13.75
N ASN A 507 11.86 21.72 14.33
CA ASN A 507 11.97 21.44 15.76
C ASN A 507 11.79 22.71 16.61
N ASP A 508 12.42 23.83 16.25
CA ASP A 508 12.28 25.09 17.01
C ASP A 508 10.80 25.54 17.09
N PHE A 509 10.06 25.44 15.99
CA PHE A 509 8.61 25.69 15.97
C PHE A 509 7.85 24.73 16.89
N TRP A 510 8.16 23.43 16.85
CA TRP A 510 7.53 22.44 17.71
C TRP A 510 7.78 22.70 19.21
N GLN A 511 9.04 22.96 19.58
CA GLN A 511 9.44 23.20 20.97
C GLN A 511 8.82 24.47 21.55
N ARG A 512 8.69 25.52 20.72
CA ARG A 512 8.03 26.78 21.11
C ARG A 512 6.51 26.71 21.05
N LYS A 513 5.95 25.64 20.47
CA LYS A 513 4.53 25.53 20.08
C LYS A 513 4.09 26.76 19.26
N ASP A 514 4.98 27.27 18.42
CA ASP A 514 4.69 28.42 17.56
C ASP A 514 3.75 27.98 16.43
N ARG A 515 2.68 28.75 16.22
CA ARG A 515 1.60 28.39 15.29
C ARG A 515 1.88 29.00 13.92
N GLY A 516 1.47 28.29 12.87
CA GLY A 516 1.52 28.83 11.51
C GLY A 516 2.85 28.63 10.79
N LEU A 517 3.53 27.50 11.00
CA LEU A 517 4.73 27.18 10.23
C LEU A 517 4.48 27.23 8.72
N PHE A 518 3.32 26.77 8.24
CA PHE A 518 2.96 26.84 6.82
C PHE A 518 2.95 28.27 6.28
N ASP A 519 2.50 29.25 7.06
CA ASP A 519 2.51 30.66 6.68
C ASP A 519 3.95 31.20 6.62
N ARG A 520 4.79 30.81 7.58
CA ARG A 520 6.21 31.23 7.66
C ARG A 520 7.05 30.67 6.52
N LEU A 521 6.74 29.46 6.06
CA LEU A 521 7.38 28.83 4.90
C LEU A 521 6.82 29.32 3.56
N GLY A 522 5.79 30.18 3.57
CA GLY A 522 5.16 30.70 2.37
C GLY A 522 4.52 29.61 1.50
N LEU A 523 3.87 28.62 2.14
CA LEU A 523 3.21 27.57 1.39
C LEU A 523 2.04 28.14 0.57
N ARG A 524 1.94 27.70 -0.70
CA ARG A 524 0.88 28.17 -1.61
C ARG A 524 -0.50 27.63 -1.26
N ARG A 525 -0.53 26.45 -0.64
CA ARG A 525 -1.74 25.74 -0.24
C ARG A 525 -1.67 25.40 1.25
N ARG A 526 -2.82 25.45 1.90
CA ARG A 526 -2.99 25.13 3.32
C ARG A 526 -4.02 24.00 3.43
N PRO A 527 -3.61 22.76 3.18
CA PRO A 527 -4.53 21.64 3.24
C PRO A 527 -5.03 21.45 4.67
N ALA A 528 -6.30 21.07 4.81
CA ALA A 528 -6.80 20.57 6.10
C ALA A 528 -6.12 19.23 6.42
N LEU A 529 -5.91 18.92 7.70
CA LEU A 529 -5.42 17.62 8.15
C LEU A 529 -6.63 16.79 8.58
N VAL A 530 -6.89 15.71 7.84
CA VAL A 530 -8.01 14.80 8.09
C VAL A 530 -7.46 13.54 8.73
N GLY A 531 -7.82 13.30 9.99
CA GLY A 531 -7.40 12.11 10.72
C GLY A 531 -8.41 10.99 10.55
N ILE A 532 -7.96 9.86 10.01
CA ILE A 532 -8.72 8.61 9.98
C ILE A 532 -7.94 7.52 10.73
N GLY A 533 -8.65 6.52 11.24
CA GLY A 533 -8.05 5.55 12.16
C GLY A 533 -8.02 6.01 13.62
N ALA A 534 -8.10 5.04 14.52
CA ALA A 534 -8.49 5.25 15.92
C ALA A 534 -7.63 6.27 16.69
N PRO A 535 -6.28 6.29 16.62
CA PRO A 535 -5.48 7.17 17.47
C PRO A 535 -5.39 8.63 16.99
N THR A 536 -5.86 8.95 15.79
CA THR A 536 -5.64 10.29 15.19
C THR A 536 -6.26 11.42 15.99
N HIS A 537 -7.42 11.20 16.61
CA HIS A 537 -8.10 12.19 17.44
C HIS A 537 -7.29 12.67 18.65
N ILE A 538 -6.30 11.87 19.09
CA ILE A 538 -5.41 12.19 20.21
C ILE A 538 -4.28 13.12 19.76
N PHE A 539 -3.66 12.81 18.61
CA PHE A 539 -2.39 13.42 18.21
C PHE A 539 -2.54 14.57 17.20
N LEU A 540 -3.49 14.47 16.26
CA LEU A 540 -3.48 15.29 15.05
C LEU A 540 -3.75 16.77 15.32
N GLN A 541 -4.56 17.11 16.33
CA GLN A 541 -4.85 18.51 16.66
C GLN A 541 -3.60 19.29 17.06
N SER A 542 -2.72 18.69 17.87
CA SER A 542 -1.47 19.34 18.29
C SER A 542 -0.54 19.62 17.12
N VAL A 543 -0.55 18.73 16.12
CA VAL A 543 0.19 18.87 14.87
C VAL A 543 -0.39 19.98 14.00
N ALA A 544 -1.71 20.00 13.84
CA ALA A 544 -2.42 21.02 13.08
C ALA A 544 -2.16 22.43 13.62
N ASP A 545 -2.15 22.58 14.95
CA ASP A 545 -1.89 23.86 15.62
C ASP A 545 -0.52 24.46 15.24
N VAL A 546 0.56 23.67 15.32
CA VAL A 546 1.92 24.11 14.99
C VAL A 546 2.05 24.40 13.50
N LEU A 547 1.50 23.55 12.64
CA LEU A 547 1.51 23.76 11.19
C LEU A 547 0.67 24.97 10.77
N GLY A 548 -0.32 25.36 11.57
CA GLY A 548 -1.33 26.36 11.21
C GLY A 548 -2.36 25.83 10.21
N ALA A 549 -2.71 24.54 10.34
CA ALA A 549 -3.69 23.87 9.50
C ALA A 549 -5.01 23.66 10.26
N ARG A 550 -6.11 23.50 9.52
CA ARG A 550 -7.39 23.06 10.09
C ARG A 550 -7.31 21.55 10.36
N CYS A 551 -7.63 21.12 11.58
CA CYS A 551 -7.77 19.71 11.91
C CYS A 551 -9.22 19.27 11.71
N VAL A 552 -9.42 18.10 11.12
CA VAL A 552 -10.73 17.47 10.91
C VAL A 552 -10.63 16.01 11.35
N ILE A 553 -11.37 15.65 12.39
CA ILE A 553 -11.59 14.26 12.78
C ILE A 553 -13.06 13.97 12.45
N PRO A 554 -13.34 13.31 11.31
CA PRO A 554 -14.71 13.08 10.90
C PRO A 554 -15.42 12.08 11.81
N GLU A 555 -16.75 12.20 11.87
CA GLU A 555 -17.58 11.12 12.40
C GLU A 555 -17.40 9.86 11.54
N HIS A 556 -17.37 8.68 12.17
CA HIS A 556 -17.17 7.39 11.50
C HIS A 556 -15.79 7.18 10.85
N ALA A 557 -14.78 7.94 11.29
CA ALA A 557 -13.38 7.78 10.87
C ALA A 557 -12.84 6.34 11.01
N GLU A 558 -13.42 5.53 11.90
CA GLU A 558 -13.04 4.14 12.15
C GLU A 558 -13.45 3.16 11.04
N VAL A 559 -14.31 3.57 10.10
CA VAL A 559 -14.77 2.76 8.95
C VAL A 559 -14.54 3.48 7.60
N ALA A 560 -13.62 4.45 7.57
CA ALA A 560 -13.32 5.22 6.36
C ALA A 560 -12.86 4.33 5.19
N ASN A 561 -12.07 3.29 5.45
CA ASN A 561 -11.67 2.27 4.49
C ASN A 561 -12.87 1.59 3.79
N ALA A 562 -13.81 1.03 4.56
CA ALA A 562 -14.99 0.36 4.03
C ALA A 562 -15.93 1.34 3.32
N LEU A 563 -16.09 2.57 3.84
CA LEU A 563 -16.83 3.62 3.15
C LEU A 563 -16.21 3.96 1.79
N GLY A 564 -14.89 4.13 1.74
CA GLY A 564 -14.18 4.40 0.49
C GLY A 564 -14.31 3.26 -0.51
N ALA A 565 -14.36 2.01 -0.03
CA ALA A 565 -14.58 0.86 -0.89
C ALA A 565 -15.94 0.92 -1.60
N VAL A 566 -17.03 1.24 -0.88
CA VAL A 566 -18.37 1.32 -1.51
C VAL A 566 -18.55 2.59 -2.34
N ALA A 567 -17.95 3.70 -1.95
CA ALA A 567 -18.12 4.99 -2.61
C ALA A 567 -17.23 5.18 -3.85
N ALA A 568 -16.25 4.30 -4.05
CA ALA A 568 -15.46 4.28 -5.27
C ALA A 568 -16.35 4.07 -6.50
N SER A 569 -15.83 4.45 -7.66
CA SER A 569 -16.49 4.31 -8.95
C SER A 569 -15.49 3.84 -10.01
N VAL A 570 -15.98 3.43 -11.18
CA VAL A 570 -15.08 3.19 -12.31
C VAL A 570 -14.71 4.54 -12.91
N ASN A 571 -13.44 4.92 -12.77
CA ASN A 571 -12.88 6.13 -13.37
C ASN A 571 -11.63 5.75 -14.17
N VAL A 572 -11.59 6.17 -15.43
CA VAL A 572 -10.51 5.93 -16.36
C VAL A 572 -9.99 7.25 -16.89
N HIS A 573 -8.67 7.45 -16.77
CA HIS A 573 -7.96 8.59 -17.33
C HIS A 573 -7.00 8.14 -18.44
N ILE A 574 -7.28 8.55 -19.68
CA ILE A 574 -6.45 8.30 -20.86
C ILE A 574 -5.81 9.60 -21.32
N LYS A 575 -4.49 9.58 -21.49
CA LYS A 575 -3.72 10.69 -22.05
C LYS A 575 -3.20 10.30 -23.44
N VAL A 576 -3.44 11.15 -24.43
CA VAL A 576 -2.91 11.05 -25.78
C VAL A 576 -2.10 12.31 -26.09
N GLU A 577 -0.87 12.14 -26.54
CA GLU A 577 0.06 13.24 -26.78
C GLU A 577 0.20 13.54 -28.27
N ILE A 578 0.33 14.82 -28.59
CA ILE A 578 0.58 15.34 -29.94
C ILE A 578 1.92 16.06 -29.94
N HIS A 579 2.86 15.54 -30.71
CA HIS A 579 4.22 16.05 -30.83
C HIS A 579 4.43 16.67 -32.22
N PRO A 580 4.91 17.93 -32.33
CA PRO A 580 5.23 18.52 -33.63
C PRO A 580 6.50 17.91 -34.21
N VAL A 581 6.49 17.62 -35.51
CA VAL A 581 7.67 17.22 -36.28
C VAL A 581 8.28 18.47 -36.90
N ILE A 582 9.48 18.83 -36.47
CA ILE A 582 10.14 20.07 -36.89
C ILE A 582 11.36 19.74 -37.74
N THR A 583 11.35 20.24 -38.97
CA THR A 583 12.44 20.10 -39.94
C THR A 583 12.93 21.49 -40.31
N TYR A 584 14.21 21.79 -40.09
CA TYR A 584 14.82 23.12 -40.31
C TYR A 584 14.06 24.30 -39.68
N GLY A 585 13.47 24.11 -38.50
CA GLY A 585 12.73 25.16 -37.78
C GLY A 585 11.30 25.38 -38.27
N VAL A 586 10.81 24.57 -39.21
CA VAL A 586 9.43 24.59 -39.70
C VAL A 586 8.69 23.34 -39.24
N ILE A 587 7.47 23.49 -38.76
CA ILE A 587 6.60 22.35 -38.43
C ILE A 587 6.12 21.72 -39.74
N GLU A 588 6.52 20.48 -39.98
CA GLU A 588 6.19 19.71 -41.19
C GLU A 588 4.90 18.90 -40.99
N SER A 589 4.74 18.31 -39.82
CA SER A 589 3.59 17.48 -39.44
C SER A 589 3.44 17.41 -37.92
N TYR A 590 2.39 16.72 -37.47
CA TYR A 590 2.08 16.46 -36.08
C TYR A 590 1.91 14.96 -35.89
N THR A 591 2.59 14.42 -34.89
CA THR A 591 2.56 13.00 -34.54
C THR A 591 1.64 12.81 -33.34
N VAL A 592 0.58 12.02 -33.51
CA VAL A 592 -0.35 11.59 -32.46
C VAL A 592 0.11 10.24 -31.92
N HIS A 593 0.41 10.20 -30.63
CA HIS A 593 0.79 8.97 -29.92
C HIS A 593 -0.47 8.36 -29.29
N ALA A 594 -1.23 7.63 -30.10
CA ALA A 594 -2.46 6.98 -29.67
C ALA A 594 -2.16 5.62 -28.99
N PRO A 595 -3.10 5.08 -28.19
CA PRO A 595 -2.92 3.79 -27.51
C PRO A 595 -2.66 2.61 -28.46
N HIS A 596 -3.15 2.68 -29.71
CA HIS A 596 -3.00 1.62 -30.72
C HIS A 596 -1.94 1.93 -31.78
N GLY A 597 -1.08 2.92 -31.55
CA GLY A 597 0.03 3.23 -32.44
C GLY A 597 0.23 4.72 -32.68
N VAL A 598 1.17 5.02 -33.58
CA VAL A 598 1.59 6.38 -33.89
C VAL A 598 1.03 6.77 -35.25
N LEU A 599 0.33 7.91 -35.32
CA LEU A 599 -0.27 8.44 -36.54
C LEU A 599 0.27 9.83 -36.83
N GLN A 600 0.55 10.14 -38.10
CA GLN A 600 1.04 11.46 -38.51
C GLN A 600 -0.01 12.21 -39.31
N TYR A 601 -0.16 13.50 -39.00
CA TYR A 601 -1.12 14.41 -39.62
C TYR A 601 -0.41 15.68 -40.06
N LYS A 602 -0.81 16.22 -41.22
CA LYS A 602 -0.23 17.46 -41.74
C LYS A 602 -0.64 18.70 -40.94
N TYR A 603 -1.86 18.72 -40.41
CA TYR A 603 -2.42 19.88 -39.73
C TYR A 603 -2.75 19.57 -38.26
N LEU A 604 -2.49 20.52 -37.36
CA LEU A 604 -2.74 20.36 -35.92
C LEU A 604 -4.22 20.07 -35.61
N LYS A 605 -5.13 20.67 -36.37
CA LYS A 605 -6.58 20.46 -36.19
C LYS A 605 -6.98 19.00 -36.41
N ASP A 606 -6.40 18.34 -37.41
CA ASP A 606 -6.68 16.95 -37.73
C ASP A 606 -6.05 16.03 -36.68
N ALA A 607 -4.81 16.32 -36.28
CA ALA A 607 -4.14 15.64 -35.18
C ALA A 607 -4.94 15.72 -33.87
N PHE A 608 -5.49 16.90 -33.56
CA PHE A 608 -6.32 17.13 -32.38
C PHE A 608 -7.62 16.30 -32.42
N GLY A 609 -8.33 16.33 -33.54
CA GLY A 609 -9.56 15.55 -33.72
C GLY A 609 -9.31 14.05 -33.57
N ALA A 610 -8.22 13.55 -34.16
CA ALA A 610 -7.81 12.15 -34.04
C ALA A 610 -7.39 11.78 -32.61
N ALA A 611 -6.60 12.62 -31.95
CA ALA A 611 -6.15 12.40 -30.58
C ALA A 611 -7.31 12.39 -29.58
N LYS A 612 -8.25 13.33 -29.71
CA LYS A 612 -9.47 13.37 -28.90
C LYS A 612 -10.29 12.10 -29.08
N LYS A 613 -10.58 11.71 -30.32
CA LYS A 613 -11.36 10.51 -30.61
C LYS A 613 -10.69 9.26 -30.05
N ALA A 614 -9.38 9.09 -30.27
CA ALA A 614 -8.63 7.96 -29.75
C ALA A 614 -8.62 7.91 -28.21
N ALA A 615 -8.54 9.07 -27.55
CA ALA A 615 -8.60 9.15 -26.10
C ALA A 615 -9.99 8.75 -25.57
N GLU A 616 -11.07 9.23 -26.20
CA GLU A 616 -12.45 8.90 -25.81
C GLU A 616 -12.77 7.41 -26.03
N GLU A 617 -12.40 6.85 -27.19
CA GLU A 617 -12.61 5.44 -27.53
C GLU A 617 -11.86 4.49 -26.57
N GLU A 618 -10.59 4.79 -26.26
CA GLU A 618 -9.82 3.98 -25.31
C GLU A 618 -10.34 4.12 -23.88
N ALA A 619 -10.78 5.33 -23.48
CA ALA A 619 -11.33 5.54 -22.14
C ALA A 619 -12.63 4.74 -21.95
N GLU A 620 -13.49 4.71 -22.96
CA GLU A 620 -14.67 3.84 -22.99
C GLU A 620 -14.30 2.36 -22.95
N ALA A 621 -13.40 1.92 -23.82
CA ALA A 621 -12.99 0.51 -23.89
C ALA A 621 -12.40 0.02 -22.56
N GLU A 622 -11.54 0.83 -21.94
CA GLU A 622 -10.94 0.52 -20.65
C GLU A 622 -11.97 0.53 -19.50
N ALA A 623 -12.92 1.48 -19.49
CA ALA A 623 -14.00 1.48 -18.50
C ALA A 623 -14.84 0.20 -18.60
N ARG A 624 -15.15 -0.25 -19.82
CA ARG A 624 -15.84 -1.52 -20.07
C ARG A 624 -15.01 -2.73 -19.65
N ARG A 625 -13.69 -2.74 -19.91
CA ARG A 625 -12.77 -3.79 -19.43
C ARG A 625 -12.73 -3.87 -17.91
N ARG A 626 -12.79 -2.73 -17.21
CA ARG A 626 -12.94 -2.68 -15.74
C ARG A 626 -14.29 -3.19 -15.26
N GLY A 627 -15.26 -3.37 -16.16
CA GLY A 627 -16.57 -3.93 -15.90
C GLY A 627 -17.68 -2.90 -15.68
N ALA A 628 -17.46 -1.64 -16.10
CA ALA A 628 -18.53 -0.66 -16.13
C ALA A 628 -19.63 -1.08 -17.12
N LEU A 629 -20.88 -1.05 -16.65
CA LEU A 629 -22.07 -1.34 -17.47
C LEU A 629 -22.91 -0.08 -17.71
N GLY A 630 -23.69 -0.08 -18.79
CA GLY A 630 -24.63 1.00 -19.12
C GLY A 630 -24.01 2.19 -19.85
N GLU A 631 -24.64 3.35 -19.70
CA GLU A 631 -24.17 4.63 -20.26
C GLU A 631 -22.98 5.16 -19.46
N LEU A 632 -21.94 5.59 -20.19
CA LEU A 632 -20.72 6.18 -19.62
C LEU A 632 -20.73 7.68 -19.85
N SER A 633 -20.26 8.44 -18.87
CA SER A 633 -19.98 9.87 -19.06
C SER A 633 -18.52 10.02 -19.45
N ILE A 634 -18.27 10.69 -20.59
CA ILE A 634 -16.91 10.88 -21.13
C ILE A 634 -16.68 12.38 -21.32
N THR A 635 -15.60 12.88 -20.75
CA THR A 635 -15.18 14.27 -20.85
C THR A 635 -13.75 14.34 -21.35
N SER A 636 -13.53 15.09 -22.44
CA SER A 636 -12.20 15.34 -22.99
C SER A 636 -11.75 16.77 -22.68
N THR A 637 -10.53 16.93 -22.18
CA THR A 637 -9.87 18.22 -22.05
C THR A 637 -8.59 18.24 -22.87
N ALA A 638 -8.17 19.44 -23.28
CA ALA A 638 -6.93 19.63 -24.01
C ALA A 638 -6.09 20.69 -23.33
N SER A 639 -4.79 20.43 -23.22
CA SER A 639 -3.81 21.37 -22.71
C SER A 639 -2.65 21.48 -23.68
N SER A 640 -2.12 22.68 -23.88
CA SER A 640 -0.97 22.93 -24.74
C SER A 640 0.20 23.43 -23.92
N ARG A 641 1.40 22.95 -24.25
CA ARG A 641 2.66 23.37 -23.63
C ARG A 641 3.63 23.83 -24.71
N ASP A 642 4.18 25.02 -24.54
CA ASP A 642 5.20 25.54 -25.46
C ASP A 642 6.53 24.84 -25.19
N LEU A 643 7.03 24.12 -26.20
CA LEU A 643 8.37 23.56 -26.22
C LEU A 643 9.30 24.58 -26.87
N ARG A 644 10.22 25.14 -26.07
CA ARG A 644 11.34 25.93 -26.58
C ARG A 644 12.56 25.02 -26.66
N SER A 645 12.96 24.64 -27.87
CA SER A 645 14.28 24.06 -28.11
C SER A 645 15.21 25.15 -28.66
N GLY A 646 16.53 24.93 -28.57
CA GLY A 646 17.54 25.85 -29.10
C GLY A 646 17.48 26.05 -30.64
N THR A 647 16.59 25.36 -31.34
CA THR A 647 16.40 25.41 -32.80
C THR A 647 15.01 25.87 -33.26
N GLY A 648 14.07 26.19 -32.35
CA GLY A 648 12.75 26.73 -32.70
C GLY A 648 11.68 26.57 -31.59
N SER A 649 10.52 27.22 -31.77
CA SER A 649 9.34 27.03 -30.92
C SER A 649 8.41 25.97 -31.51
N GLY A 650 8.14 24.90 -30.76
CA GLY A 650 7.09 23.91 -31.05
C GLY A 650 5.99 23.97 -30.00
N VAL A 651 4.77 23.55 -30.36
CA VAL A 651 3.66 23.38 -29.39
C VAL A 651 3.42 21.89 -29.24
N GLN A 652 3.63 21.36 -28.03
CA GLN A 652 3.13 20.04 -27.65
C GLN A 652 1.69 20.22 -27.17
N VAL A 653 0.78 19.35 -27.63
CA VAL A 653 -0.60 19.33 -27.15
C VAL A 653 -0.86 18.00 -26.49
N ASP A 654 -1.31 18.05 -25.25
CA ASP A 654 -1.74 16.89 -24.48
C ASP A 654 -3.27 16.86 -24.47
N ILE A 655 -3.86 15.78 -24.96
CA ILE A 655 -5.30 15.53 -24.91
C ILE A 655 -5.55 14.50 -23.81
N CYS A 656 -6.37 14.87 -22.83
CA CYS A 656 -6.77 13.98 -21.76
C CYS A 656 -8.26 13.68 -21.91
N ALA A 657 -8.64 12.41 -22.02
CA ALA A 657 -10.01 11.97 -21.92
C ALA A 657 -10.22 11.22 -20.61
N GLU A 658 -11.29 11.58 -19.92
CA GLU A 658 -11.73 10.93 -18.70
C GLU A 658 -13.09 10.28 -18.97
N ALA A 659 -13.18 8.98 -18.73
CA ALA A 659 -14.43 8.25 -18.74
C ALA A 659 -14.77 7.80 -17.32
N TRP A 660 -16.01 8.01 -16.91
CA TRP A 660 -16.49 7.64 -15.59
C TRP A 660 -17.85 6.97 -15.66
N ALA A 661 -18.02 5.95 -14.83
CA ALA A 661 -19.26 5.21 -14.66
C ALA A 661 -19.66 5.22 -13.18
N THR A 662 -20.87 5.69 -12.90
CA THR A 662 -21.43 5.68 -11.54
C THR A 662 -21.99 4.28 -11.23
N ASN A 663 -21.18 3.47 -10.55
CA ASN A 663 -21.56 2.25 -9.82
C ASN A 663 -22.61 1.32 -10.46
N ARG A 664 -22.27 0.71 -11.61
CA ARG A 664 -23.07 -0.40 -12.16
C ARG A 664 -22.19 -1.59 -12.54
N PHE A 665 -21.87 -2.42 -11.55
CA PHE A 665 -21.66 -3.85 -11.77
C PHE A 665 -23.02 -4.51 -11.54
N GLY A 666 -23.81 -4.64 -12.61
CA GLY A 666 -25.10 -5.33 -12.56
C GLY A 666 -24.93 -6.83 -12.36
N SER A 667 -25.92 -7.47 -11.73
CA SER A 667 -25.98 -8.93 -11.56
C SER A 667 -25.85 -9.64 -12.91
N MET A 668 -24.70 -10.26 -13.18
CA MET A 668 -24.60 -11.27 -14.24
C MET A 668 -25.28 -12.54 -13.74
N ILE A 669 -26.61 -12.60 -13.86
CA ILE A 669 -27.35 -13.85 -13.78
C ILE A 669 -28.05 -14.07 -15.13
N ASN A 670 -27.53 -15.06 -15.85
CA ASN A 670 -28.07 -15.77 -17.02
C ASN A 670 -28.09 -15.08 -18.39
N ALA A 671 -27.21 -15.56 -19.29
CA ALA A 671 -27.54 -15.89 -20.66
C ALA A 671 -27.20 -17.36 -20.91
#